data_AF-W6UGB8-F1
#
_entry.id   AF-W6UGB8-F1
#
_cell.length_a   1.000
_cell.length_b   1.000
_cell.length_c   1.000
_cell.angle_alpha   90.00
_cell.angle_beta   90.00
_cell.angle_gamma   90.00
#
_symmetry.space_group_name_H-M   'P 1'
#
loop_
_entity.id
_entity.type
_entity.pdbx_description
1 polymer ?
#
loop_
_entity_poly.entity_id
_entity_poly.type
_entity_poly.pdbx_seq_one_letter_code
_entity_poly.pdbx_strand_id
1 'polypeptide(L)'
;MRVTTTTYNRFALTLMEFLQNAAPRLYPVDKSRMGVQFKPMSTSTREPITAAEIFEHIRDIRDPEHPYTLEALGVVRREEIAVDDAASTVNLQFTPTIPHCSMATLIGLSIKVKLLRSLPRRFKIHVTIASGMHETEADINKQLADKERVAAAMENPALAQAVNQCDSTSPSPDQTNAPCRAAGGKSNTAMPSRALPRNLYPWIDRTSVGVSLARSLQHCGDVQHGQIREVICIHIGQAGVQIGNACWELLGLEHGIRPDGFYYDGYEPNDSSFLTFYNDTAHGKFVPRAIFIDLEPSVVDEIRSGYYRQLFHSDSLISGKEDAANNFARGYYTVGELMVNNVLNQIRKTADTCHMFQGFLVFHSLGGGSGSGFCSLLIQRLSDDYRKRAKIELCVYPAPRLASAVVEPYNTVLTTHSCIELSEVCFLMDNEAVWDICRRNLDIRRPTFTNINRILAQIISSLTAALRFEGQLNGDLTEFQTNLVPYPRIHFPLITFAPIVAAERAYHETNSIDQITKACFEPANSFVKIDPRMGKYMAVCLLYRGDVDPASVNSATSGIKSANSIHFVDWSPTGFKVDINSQPTATVPGGDLARVMRTCCMLANSTAIGEAFIRIDRKFDLMFKKHAFVHWYVGEGMEEENFVTARQDLAALEQDYEEVGYDTKEE
;
A
#
# COMPACT_ATOMS: atom_id res chain seq x y z
N MET A 1 -64.61 -20.03 -9.69
CA MET A 1 -63.84 -21.29 -9.53
C MET A 1 -62.37 -20.90 -9.65
N ARG A 2 -61.50 -20.85 -8.62
CA ARG A 2 -61.15 -21.85 -7.59
C ARG A 2 -61.03 -23.23 -8.25
N VAL A 3 -59.83 -23.78 -8.51
CA VAL A 3 -58.89 -24.51 -7.61
C VAL A 3 -58.03 -25.34 -8.60
N THR A 4 -56.72 -25.62 -8.53
CA THR A 4 -55.74 -25.62 -7.44
C THR A 4 -54.32 -25.78 -7.98
N THR A 5 -53.40 -25.17 -7.25
CA THR A 5 -51.95 -25.34 -7.20
C THR A 5 -51.60 -26.72 -6.61
N THR A 6 -51.24 -27.73 -7.42
CA THR A 6 -50.85 -29.05 -6.85
C THR A 6 -49.68 -29.76 -7.54
N THR A 7 -48.96 -29.12 -8.47
CA THR A 7 -47.89 -29.84 -9.21
C THR A 7 -46.47 -29.32 -8.95
N TYR A 8 -46.31 -28.16 -8.29
CA TYR A 8 -44.99 -27.60 -7.98
C TYR A 8 -44.40 -28.05 -6.63
N ASN A 9 -45.12 -28.85 -5.84
CA ASN A 9 -44.69 -29.25 -4.50
C ASN A 9 -44.02 -30.63 -4.42
N ARG A 10 -43.74 -31.31 -5.54
CA ARG A 10 -43.10 -32.64 -5.50
C ARG A 10 -41.60 -32.67 -5.77
N PHE A 11 -41.01 -31.58 -6.27
CA PHE A 11 -39.55 -31.48 -6.46
C PHE A 11 -38.84 -30.62 -5.39
N ALA A 12 -39.58 -29.80 -4.63
CA ALA A 12 -39.03 -29.06 -3.49
C ALA A 12 -38.82 -29.94 -2.24
N LEU A 13 -39.41 -31.14 -2.20
CA LEU A 13 -39.36 -32.05 -1.04
C LEU A 13 -38.16 -33.00 -1.03
N THR A 14 -37.32 -33.03 -2.07
CA THR A 14 -36.18 -33.96 -2.14
C THR A 14 -34.81 -33.28 -2.05
N LEU A 15 -34.76 -31.94 -1.97
CA LEU A 15 -33.52 -31.16 -1.83
C LEU A 15 -33.40 -30.43 -0.48
N MET A 16 -34.28 -30.74 0.47
CA MET A 16 -34.25 -30.22 1.84
C MET A 16 -33.71 -31.22 2.88
N GLU A 17 -33.12 -32.34 2.45
CA GLU A 17 -32.52 -33.34 3.36
C GLU A 17 -30.98 -33.25 3.52
N PHE A 18 -30.30 -32.26 2.92
CA PHE A 18 -28.84 -32.12 3.06
C PHE A 18 -28.33 -30.76 3.57
N LEU A 19 -29.16 -30.01 4.31
CA LEU A 19 -28.73 -28.84 5.08
C LEU A 19 -29.10 -29.00 6.57
N GLN A 20 -28.49 -29.96 7.23
CA GLN A 20 -28.49 -30.00 8.71
C GLN A 20 -27.43 -29.05 9.24
N ASN A 21 -27.80 -27.79 9.45
CA ASN A 21 -27.25 -26.93 10.51
C ASN A 21 -28.09 -25.64 10.66
N ALA A 22 -29.37 -25.81 10.99
CA ALA A 22 -30.21 -24.73 11.48
C ALA A 22 -30.92 -25.15 12.78
N ALA A 23 -30.63 -24.41 13.85
CA ALA A 23 -31.21 -24.38 15.21
C ALA A 23 -30.84 -25.51 16.21
N PRO A 24 -30.29 -25.17 17.40
CA PRO A 24 -29.98 -26.16 18.44
C PRO A 24 -31.25 -26.68 19.14
N ARG A 25 -31.41 -28.01 19.20
CA ARG A 25 -32.42 -28.68 20.03
C ARG A 25 -31.99 -28.65 21.50
N LEU A 26 -32.83 -28.07 22.36
CA LEU A 26 -32.70 -28.16 23.81
C LEU A 26 -33.15 -29.55 24.29
N TYR A 27 -32.25 -30.30 24.93
CA TYR A 27 -32.59 -31.55 25.61
C TYR A 27 -32.99 -31.26 27.07
N PRO A 28 -34.01 -31.94 27.63
CA PRO A 28 -34.31 -31.86 29.04
C PRO A 28 -33.17 -32.48 29.87
N VAL A 29 -32.75 -31.79 30.92
CA VAL A 29 -31.66 -32.21 31.82
C VAL A 29 -32.04 -33.50 32.56
N ASP A 30 -31.20 -34.52 32.41
CA ASP A 30 -31.28 -35.77 33.16
C ASP A 30 -31.12 -35.51 34.66
N LYS A 31 -32.12 -35.92 35.45
CA LYS A 31 -32.19 -35.72 36.91
C LYS A 31 -31.31 -36.71 37.69
N SER A 32 -30.55 -37.58 37.02
CA SER A 32 -29.73 -38.62 37.66
C SER A 32 -28.31 -38.18 38.09
N ARG A 33 -27.95 -36.89 37.96
CA ARG A 33 -26.72 -36.31 38.56
C ARG A 33 -26.97 -35.35 39.72
N MET A 34 -28.07 -35.53 40.45
CA MET A 34 -28.22 -34.95 41.80
C MET A 34 -27.66 -35.93 42.83
N GLY A 35 -26.38 -35.80 43.16
CA GLY A 35 -25.79 -36.73 44.13
C GLY A 35 -24.30 -36.64 44.41
N VAL A 36 -23.60 -35.59 43.95
CA VAL A 36 -22.30 -35.24 44.52
C VAL A 36 -22.40 -33.78 44.90
N GLN A 37 -22.52 -33.52 46.20
CA GLN A 37 -22.28 -32.20 46.78
C GLN A 37 -20.88 -31.78 46.32
N PHE A 38 -20.82 -30.95 45.29
CA PHE A 38 -19.65 -30.13 45.07
C PHE A 38 -19.55 -29.24 46.31
N LYS A 39 -18.59 -29.57 47.19
CA LYS A 39 -18.09 -28.62 48.18
C LYS A 39 -17.88 -27.31 47.41
N PRO A 40 -18.46 -26.17 47.83
CA PRO A 40 -18.05 -24.90 47.28
C PRO A 40 -16.54 -24.86 47.43
N MET A 41 -15.83 -24.80 46.30
CA MET A 41 -14.39 -24.77 46.31
C MET A 41 -14.02 -23.57 47.17
N SER A 42 -13.33 -23.84 48.26
CA SER A 42 -12.95 -22.89 49.28
C SER A 42 -12.45 -21.59 48.65
N THR A 43 -13.07 -20.48 49.00
CA THR A 43 -12.47 -19.16 48.95
C THR A 43 -11.28 -19.11 49.93
N SER A 44 -10.17 -19.81 49.65
CA SER A 44 -8.88 -19.62 50.34
C SER A 44 -7.80 -20.62 49.88
N THR A 45 -7.27 -20.43 48.67
CA THR A 45 -5.82 -20.59 48.42
C THR A 45 -5.49 -19.75 47.21
N ARG A 46 -5.56 -18.43 47.40
CA ARG A 46 -4.86 -17.49 46.53
C ARG A 46 -3.43 -17.48 47.03
N GLU A 47 -2.46 -17.79 46.18
CA GLU A 47 -1.06 -17.51 46.52
C GLU A 47 -0.94 -15.98 46.63
N PRO A 48 -0.62 -15.46 47.83
CA PRO A 48 -0.43 -14.02 48.00
C PRO A 48 0.84 -13.64 47.24
N ILE A 49 0.73 -12.72 46.29
CA ILE A 49 1.92 -12.21 45.59
C ILE A 49 2.76 -11.48 46.62
N THR A 50 3.97 -11.96 46.85
CA THR A 50 4.87 -11.34 47.83
C THR A 50 5.73 -10.27 47.18
N ALA A 51 6.21 -9.30 47.98
CA ALA A 51 7.18 -8.30 47.50
C ALA A 51 8.45 -8.95 46.90
N ALA A 52 8.78 -10.18 47.31
CA ALA A 52 9.89 -10.96 46.75
C ALA A 52 9.66 -11.34 45.27
N GLU A 53 8.45 -11.78 44.93
CA GLU A 53 8.10 -12.16 43.55
C GLU A 53 8.11 -10.94 42.62
N ILE A 54 7.64 -9.79 43.10
CA ILE A 54 7.70 -8.54 42.34
C ILE A 54 9.15 -8.12 42.12
N PHE A 55 10.01 -8.26 43.13
CA PHE A 55 11.44 -7.98 43.01
C PHE A 55 12.13 -8.89 41.98
N GLU A 56 11.81 -10.19 41.96
CA GLU A 56 12.34 -11.14 40.96
C GLU A 56 11.97 -10.75 39.52
N HIS A 57 10.79 -10.17 39.29
CA HIS A 57 10.38 -9.74 37.95
C HIS A 57 11.14 -8.51 37.43
N ILE A 58 11.65 -7.66 38.33
CA ILE A 58 12.23 -6.36 37.96
C ILE A 58 13.75 -6.30 38.12
N ARG A 59 14.36 -7.22 38.89
CA ARG A 59 15.81 -7.22 39.15
C ARG A 59 16.66 -7.28 37.89
N ASP A 60 16.19 -7.96 36.84
CA ASP A 60 16.95 -8.24 35.62
C ASP A 60 16.84 -7.12 34.58
N ILE A 61 16.06 -6.06 34.86
CA ILE A 61 15.98 -4.89 33.97
C ILE A 61 17.34 -4.22 33.94
N ARG A 62 17.83 -3.89 32.75
CA ARG A 62 19.10 -3.17 32.55
C ARG A 62 18.86 -1.66 32.50
N ASP A 63 19.84 -0.92 32.99
CA ASP A 63 19.84 0.53 32.88
C ASP A 63 20.11 0.97 31.42
N PRO A 64 19.40 1.96 30.88
CA PRO A 64 19.64 2.49 29.53
C PRO A 64 21.02 3.14 29.35
N GLU A 65 21.62 3.67 30.42
CA GLU A 65 22.91 4.37 30.41
C GLU A 65 24.07 3.50 30.91
N HIS A 66 23.78 2.45 31.68
CA HIS A 66 24.79 1.56 32.26
C HIS A 66 24.55 0.07 31.94
N PRO A 67 25.61 -0.73 31.68
CA PRO A 67 25.48 -2.15 31.31
C PRO A 67 25.04 -3.07 32.46
N TYR A 68 24.78 -2.51 33.64
CA TYR A 68 24.44 -3.24 34.87
C TYR A 68 22.91 -3.30 35.07
N THR A 69 22.46 -4.31 35.82
CA THR A 69 21.05 -4.45 36.17
C THR A 69 20.64 -3.45 37.25
N LEU A 70 19.34 -3.15 37.35
CA LEU A 70 18.80 -2.22 38.36
C LEU A 70 19.11 -2.66 39.79
N GLU A 71 19.23 -3.97 40.06
CA GLU A 71 19.67 -4.51 41.35
C GLU A 71 21.16 -4.19 41.61
N ALA A 72 22.03 -4.41 40.63
CA ALA A 72 23.47 -4.17 40.76
C ALA A 72 23.79 -2.67 40.97
N LEU A 73 22.93 -1.78 40.48
CA LEU A 73 23.02 -0.33 40.67
C LEU A 73 22.33 0.16 41.96
N GLY A 74 21.66 -0.73 42.70
CA GLY A 74 20.92 -0.37 43.91
C GLY A 74 19.74 0.58 43.68
N VAL A 75 19.22 0.62 42.44
CA VAL A 75 18.11 1.50 42.00
C VAL A 75 16.77 1.02 42.53
N VAL A 76 16.62 -0.29 42.70
CA VAL A 76 15.44 -0.91 43.30
C VAL A 76 15.88 -1.83 44.43
N ARG A 77 15.28 -1.66 45.60
CA ARG A 77 15.51 -2.54 46.75
C ARG A 77 14.22 -3.27 47.13
N ARG A 78 14.34 -4.47 47.68
CA ARG A 78 13.20 -5.25 48.16
C ARG A 78 12.36 -4.52 49.22
N GLU A 79 13.00 -3.64 49.99
CA GLU A 79 12.37 -2.83 51.04
C GLU A 79 11.47 -1.70 50.48
N GLU A 80 11.65 -1.33 49.21
CA GLU A 80 10.94 -0.23 48.54
C GLU A 80 9.68 -0.72 47.81
N ILE A 81 9.31 -2.00 47.96
CA ILE A 81 8.15 -2.64 47.33
C ILE A 81 7.12 -3.01 48.40
N ALA A 82 5.97 -2.36 48.35
CA ALA A 82 4.82 -2.65 49.21
C ALA A 82 3.69 -3.29 48.38
N VAL A 83 3.27 -4.49 48.79
CA VAL A 83 2.16 -5.22 48.15
C VAL A 83 1.02 -5.36 49.13
N ASP A 84 -0.15 -4.85 48.75
CA ASP A 84 -1.39 -5.05 49.47
C ASP A 84 -2.32 -5.93 48.61
N ASP A 85 -2.38 -7.21 48.96
CA ASP A 85 -3.24 -8.20 48.26
C ASP A 85 -4.73 -7.97 48.55
N ALA A 86 -5.08 -7.35 49.67
CA ALA A 86 -6.46 -7.03 50.02
C ALA A 86 -7.00 -5.85 49.20
N ALA A 87 -6.18 -4.80 49.01
CA ALA A 87 -6.50 -3.66 48.16
C ALA A 87 -6.20 -3.89 46.66
N SER A 88 -5.54 -5.01 46.32
CA SER A 88 -5.02 -5.29 44.98
C SER A 88 -4.15 -4.16 44.44
N THR A 89 -3.25 -3.63 45.27
CA THR A 89 -2.35 -2.53 44.92
C THR A 89 -0.89 -2.91 45.13
N VAL A 90 -0.04 -2.57 44.16
CA VAL A 90 1.42 -2.69 44.23
C VAL A 90 2.01 -1.30 44.18
N ASN A 91 2.71 -0.90 45.24
CA ASN A 91 3.41 0.38 45.33
C ASN A 91 4.92 0.10 45.30
N LEU A 92 5.61 0.65 44.31
CA LEU A 92 7.04 0.52 44.14
C LEU A 92 7.69 1.89 44.13
N GLN A 93 8.67 2.07 45.02
CA GLN A 93 9.58 3.20 45.00
C GLN A 93 10.91 2.78 44.38
N PHE A 94 11.50 3.65 43.57
CA PHE A 94 12.84 3.45 43.03
C PHE A 94 13.68 4.71 43.20
N THR A 95 15.00 4.50 43.30
CA THR A 95 15.98 5.55 43.56
C THR A 95 16.92 5.66 42.36
N PRO A 96 16.83 6.71 41.52
CA PRO A 96 17.75 6.89 40.40
C PRO A 96 19.19 7.07 40.92
N THR A 97 20.17 6.55 40.17
CA THR A 97 21.60 6.56 40.53
C THR A 97 22.21 7.96 40.59
N ILE A 98 21.65 8.95 39.88
CA ILE A 98 22.13 10.33 39.83
C ILE A 98 20.94 11.30 39.99
N PRO A 99 21.06 12.37 40.82
CA PRO A 99 19.98 13.33 41.09
C PRO A 99 19.54 14.20 39.90
N HIS A 100 20.18 14.07 38.73
CA HIS A 100 19.85 14.78 37.47
C HIS A 100 19.69 13.83 36.27
N CYS A 101 19.37 12.55 36.50
CA CYS A 101 19.30 11.56 35.43
C CYS A 101 18.12 11.85 34.48
N SER A 102 18.43 12.21 33.24
CA SER A 102 17.44 12.44 32.18
C SER A 102 16.62 11.19 31.82
N MET A 103 17.12 10.00 32.16
CA MET A 103 16.52 8.70 31.86
C MET A 103 15.68 8.11 33.01
N ALA A 104 15.54 8.81 34.15
CA ALA A 104 14.74 8.34 35.29
C ALA A 104 13.27 8.04 34.91
N THR A 105 12.68 8.83 34.01
CA THR A 105 11.33 8.58 33.49
C THR A 105 11.25 7.29 32.66
N LEU A 106 12.28 6.99 31.87
CA LEU A 106 12.33 5.78 31.05
C LEU A 106 12.44 4.54 31.93
N ILE A 107 13.30 4.59 32.96
CA ILE A 107 13.47 3.51 33.94
C ILE A 107 12.13 3.23 34.66
N GLY A 108 11.45 4.27 35.15
CA GLY A 108 10.14 4.13 35.80
C GLY A 108 9.06 3.56 34.86
N LEU A 109 9.06 3.94 33.58
CA LEU A 109 8.15 3.40 32.57
C LEU A 109 8.45 1.92 32.27
N SER A 110 9.73 1.55 32.13
CA SER A 110 10.15 0.15 31.90
C SER A 110 9.69 -0.77 33.03
N ILE A 111 9.89 -0.36 34.29
CA ILE A 111 9.42 -1.10 35.47
C ILE A 111 7.89 -1.26 35.42
N LYS A 112 7.16 -0.17 35.15
CA LYS A 112 5.70 -0.17 35.15
C LYS A 112 5.12 -1.05 34.03
N VAL A 113 5.67 -0.99 32.82
CA VAL A 113 5.23 -1.80 31.68
C VAL A 113 5.52 -3.29 31.92
N LYS A 114 6.69 -3.64 32.47
CA LYS A 114 7.03 -5.02 32.78
C LYS A 114 6.08 -5.61 33.82
N LEU A 115 5.80 -4.88 34.91
CA LEU A 115 4.84 -5.31 35.92
C LEU A 115 3.41 -5.43 35.37
N LEU A 116 2.99 -4.53 34.47
CA LEU A 116 1.68 -4.61 33.81
C LEU A 116 1.54 -5.81 32.87
N ARG A 117 2.64 -6.27 32.26
CA ARG A 117 2.67 -7.48 31.41
C ARG A 117 2.72 -8.76 32.23
N SER A 118 3.42 -8.76 33.36
CA SER A 118 3.67 -9.94 34.18
C SER A 118 2.59 -10.20 35.25
N LEU A 119 1.95 -9.16 35.79
CA LEU A 119 0.95 -9.30 36.85
C LEU A 119 -0.48 -9.44 36.29
N PRO A 120 -1.37 -10.19 36.96
CA PRO A 120 -2.78 -10.28 36.57
C PRO A 120 -3.46 -8.90 36.59
N ARG A 121 -4.36 -8.63 35.62
CA ARG A 121 -5.09 -7.36 35.42
C ARG A 121 -5.90 -6.83 36.62
N ARG A 122 -5.96 -7.58 37.73
CA ARG A 122 -6.60 -7.18 38.99
C ARG A 122 -5.77 -6.18 39.79
N PHE A 123 -4.44 -6.15 39.63
CA PHE A 123 -3.57 -5.29 40.43
C PHE A 123 -3.41 -3.90 39.83
N LYS A 124 -3.52 -2.87 40.67
CA LYS A 124 -3.16 -1.49 40.33
C LYS A 124 -1.70 -1.25 40.70
N ILE A 125 -0.88 -0.88 39.72
CA ILE A 125 0.57 -0.70 39.88
C ILE A 125 0.90 0.80 39.93
N HIS A 126 1.48 1.23 41.05
CA HIS A 126 1.98 2.57 41.29
C HIS A 126 3.51 2.53 41.39
N VAL A 127 4.18 3.24 40.49
CA VAL A 127 5.64 3.37 40.46
C VAL A 127 5.97 4.84 40.68
N THR A 128 6.78 5.15 41.69
CA THR A 128 7.15 6.51 42.09
C THR A 128 8.64 6.61 42.44
N ILE A 129 9.22 7.79 42.29
CA ILE A 129 10.58 8.07 42.77
C ILE A 129 10.55 8.35 44.28
N ALA A 130 11.57 7.88 45.01
CA ALA A 130 11.75 8.17 46.44
C ALA A 130 11.98 9.68 46.69
N SER A 131 11.30 10.25 47.69
CA SER A 131 11.28 11.70 47.91
C SER A 131 12.64 12.26 48.33
N GLY A 132 13.05 13.38 47.72
CA GLY A 132 14.32 14.06 47.98
C GLY A 132 15.50 13.54 47.16
N MET A 133 15.27 12.59 46.24
CA MET A 133 16.35 11.93 45.47
C MET A 133 16.52 12.48 44.04
N HIS A 134 15.61 13.34 43.56
CA HIS A 134 15.69 13.94 42.22
C HIS A 134 15.09 15.35 42.22
N GLU A 135 15.74 16.31 41.54
CA GLU A 135 15.30 17.72 41.54
C GLU A 135 13.94 17.93 40.87
N THR A 136 13.60 17.10 39.88
CA THR A 136 12.31 17.12 39.15
C THR A 136 11.38 15.95 39.50
N GLU A 137 11.45 15.44 40.73
CA GLU A 137 10.66 14.27 41.17
C GLU A 137 9.14 14.44 40.96
N ALA A 138 8.60 15.64 41.19
CA ALA A 138 7.17 15.92 41.07
C ALA A 138 6.69 15.79 39.61
N ASP A 139 7.49 16.27 38.66
CA ASP A 139 7.17 16.19 37.23
C ASP A 139 7.28 14.77 36.71
N ILE A 140 8.29 14.00 37.15
CA ILE A 140 8.45 12.60 36.73
C ILE A 140 7.32 11.74 37.30
N ASN A 141 6.98 11.91 38.59
CA ASN A 141 5.86 11.17 39.21
C ASN A 141 4.52 11.51 38.54
N LYS A 142 4.31 12.77 38.12
CA LYS A 142 3.13 13.18 37.33
C LYS A 142 3.11 12.47 35.96
N GLN A 143 4.25 12.36 35.28
CA GLN A 143 4.37 11.68 33.99
C GLN A 143 4.17 10.16 34.11
N LEU A 144 4.64 9.53 35.19
CA LEU A 144 4.42 8.10 35.45
C LEU A 144 2.97 7.79 35.82
N ALA A 145 2.23 8.74 36.40
CA ALA A 145 0.82 8.60 36.73
C ALA A 145 -0.12 8.75 35.52
N ASP A 146 0.35 9.35 34.43
CA ASP A 146 -0.42 9.59 33.21
C ASP A 146 -0.74 8.27 32.48
N LYS A 147 -2.03 7.94 32.41
CA LYS A 147 -2.52 6.69 31.80
C LYS A 147 -2.37 6.69 30.28
N GLU A 148 -2.51 7.84 29.63
CA GLU A 148 -2.38 7.94 28.17
C GLU A 148 -0.92 7.73 27.77
N ARG A 149 0.01 8.27 28.55
CA ARG A 149 1.45 8.08 28.30
C ARG A 149 1.93 6.65 28.51
N VAL A 150 1.40 5.97 29.53
CA VAL A 150 1.69 4.55 29.76
C VAL A 150 1.08 3.68 28.66
N ALA A 151 -0.12 3.98 28.17
CA ALA A 151 -0.72 3.30 27.02
C ALA A 151 0.10 3.54 25.74
N ALA A 152 0.52 4.78 25.50
CA ALA A 152 1.40 5.13 24.39
C ALA A 152 2.76 4.42 24.48
N ALA A 153 3.32 4.21 25.67
CA ALA A 153 4.55 3.42 25.84
C ALA A 153 4.37 1.93 25.52
N MET A 154 3.15 1.38 25.65
CA MET A 154 2.85 -0.01 25.25
C MET A 154 2.59 -0.15 23.75
N GLU A 155 2.05 0.89 23.10
CA GLU A 155 1.61 0.86 21.70
C GLU A 155 2.60 1.48 20.71
N ASN A 156 3.44 2.43 21.16
CA ASN A 156 4.44 3.08 20.32
C ASN A 156 5.64 2.16 20.08
N PRO A 157 5.94 1.76 18.83
CA PRO A 157 6.98 0.80 18.51
C PRO A 157 8.39 1.26 18.92
N ALA A 158 8.69 2.57 18.94
CA ALA A 158 10.01 3.08 19.33
C ALA A 158 10.25 2.99 20.85
N LEU A 159 9.24 3.35 21.66
CA LEU A 159 9.30 3.24 23.12
C LEU A 159 9.21 1.78 23.56
N ALA A 160 8.37 0.97 22.91
CA ALA A 160 8.31 -0.47 23.15
C ALA A 160 9.62 -1.17 22.81
N GLN A 161 10.31 -0.77 21.73
CA GLN A 161 11.66 -1.27 21.42
C GLN A 161 12.68 -0.87 22.49
N ALA A 162 12.68 0.38 22.97
CA ALA A 162 13.58 0.82 24.03
C ALA A 162 13.33 0.08 25.36
N VAL A 163 12.07 -0.15 25.74
CA VAL A 163 11.71 -0.95 26.92
C VAL A 163 12.10 -2.42 26.73
N ASN A 164 11.85 -3.00 25.56
CA ASN A 164 12.22 -4.39 25.27
C ASN A 164 13.75 -4.60 25.18
N GLN A 165 14.52 -3.58 24.78
CA GLN A 165 15.99 -3.58 24.82
C GLN A 165 16.53 -3.59 26.25
N CYS A 166 15.82 -2.99 27.20
CA CYS A 166 16.16 -3.06 28.63
C CYS A 166 15.86 -4.46 29.24
N ASP A 167 15.07 -5.28 28.55
CA ASP A 167 14.60 -6.61 28.99
C ASP A 167 15.34 -7.79 28.32
N SER A 168 16.20 -7.57 27.33
CA SER A 168 16.85 -8.67 26.59
C SER A 168 17.96 -9.34 27.41
N THR A 169 17.79 -10.63 27.68
CA THR A 169 18.73 -11.50 28.42
C THR A 169 19.91 -12.02 27.57
N SER A 170 20.20 -11.44 26.40
CA SER A 170 21.31 -11.88 25.54
C SER A 170 22.34 -10.76 25.32
N PRO A 171 23.64 -10.98 25.62
CA PRO A 171 24.68 -10.04 25.26
C PRO A 171 24.93 -10.11 23.74
N SER A 172 24.81 -8.97 23.04
CA SER A 172 25.41 -8.82 21.72
C SER A 172 26.93 -8.73 21.87
N PRO A 173 27.72 -9.52 21.10
CA PRO A 173 29.17 -9.46 21.15
C PRO A 173 29.62 -8.34 20.20
N ASP A 174 29.73 -7.11 20.69
CA ASP A 174 30.57 -6.09 20.08
C ASP A 174 30.58 -4.83 20.96
N GLN A 175 31.41 -4.87 22.01
CA GLN A 175 31.93 -3.65 22.65
C GLN A 175 33.05 -4.03 23.63
N THR A 176 34.23 -4.33 23.09
CA THR A 176 35.48 -4.23 23.85
C THR A 176 36.45 -3.32 23.11
N ASN A 177 36.89 -2.29 23.86
CA ASN A 177 38.09 -1.48 23.69
C ASN A 177 38.03 -0.24 22.76
N ALA A 178 37.77 0.92 23.36
CA ALA A 178 38.64 2.09 23.16
C ALA A 178 38.61 3.00 24.42
N PRO A 179 39.78 3.50 24.89
CA PRO A 179 39.90 4.23 26.15
C PRO A 179 39.60 5.73 26.04
N CYS A 180 39.31 6.32 27.19
CA CYS A 180 39.10 7.75 27.43
C CYS A 180 40.24 8.63 26.91
N ARG A 181 39.92 9.78 26.30
CA ARG A 181 40.82 10.95 26.24
C ARG A 181 40.08 12.26 26.46
N ALA A 182 40.56 13.00 27.45
CA ALA A 182 40.24 14.39 27.71
C ALA A 182 41.03 15.34 26.78
N ALA A 183 40.38 16.47 26.47
CA ALA A 183 40.87 17.81 26.16
C ALA A 183 42.20 18.04 25.40
N GLY A 184 42.10 18.79 24.29
CA GLY A 184 43.09 19.80 23.89
C GLY A 184 43.64 19.68 22.46
N GLY A 185 43.39 20.69 21.62
CA GLY A 185 44.20 20.95 20.42
C GLY A 185 43.42 21.28 19.14
N LYS A 186 43.60 22.51 18.63
CA LYS A 186 43.10 23.01 17.34
C LYS A 186 43.83 22.36 16.15
N SER A 187 43.12 21.95 15.10
CA SER A 187 43.55 22.09 13.69
C SER A 187 42.49 21.60 12.69
N ASN A 188 42.28 22.36 11.63
CA ASN A 188 41.52 22.00 10.42
C ASN A 188 41.91 20.63 9.85
N THR A 189 40.94 19.75 9.59
CA THR A 189 40.93 18.76 8.48
C THR A 189 39.57 18.05 8.43
N ALA A 190 39.16 17.68 7.21
CA ALA A 190 37.87 17.10 6.83
C ALA A 190 37.39 15.89 7.66
N MET A 191 36.06 15.76 7.79
CA MET A 191 35.39 14.60 8.41
C MET A 191 35.62 13.31 7.59
N PRO A 192 36.00 12.18 8.22
CA PRO A 192 35.91 10.88 7.56
C PRO A 192 34.50 10.30 7.74
N SER A 193 33.90 9.88 6.62
CA SER A 193 32.68 9.09 6.59
C SER A 193 32.91 7.73 7.26
N ARG A 194 31.98 7.35 8.14
CA ARG A 194 31.97 6.06 8.83
C ARG A 194 31.55 4.99 7.80
N ALA A 195 32.52 4.28 7.24
CA ALA A 195 32.28 3.16 6.34
C ALA A 195 31.53 2.04 7.08
N LEU A 196 30.32 1.72 6.62
CA LEU A 196 29.58 0.51 6.97
C LEU A 196 30.26 -0.72 6.34
N PRO A 197 30.13 -1.93 6.93
CA PRO A 197 30.84 -3.12 6.47
C PRO A 197 30.49 -3.49 5.02
N ARG A 198 31.54 -3.73 4.22
CA ARG A 198 31.56 -3.88 2.75
C ARG A 198 30.85 -5.11 2.15
N ASN A 199 29.94 -5.80 2.86
CA ASN A 199 29.39 -7.08 2.41
C ASN A 199 27.85 -7.16 2.33
N LEU A 200 27.14 -6.04 2.22
CA LEU A 200 25.67 -6.04 2.03
C LEU A 200 25.19 -6.02 0.57
N TYR A 201 26.09 -6.01 -0.41
CA TYR A 201 25.74 -5.86 -1.83
C TYR A 201 26.58 -6.79 -2.73
N PRO A 202 26.22 -8.07 -2.89
CA PRO A 202 26.96 -9.01 -3.74
C PRO A 202 26.66 -8.87 -5.25
N TRP A 203 25.71 -8.01 -5.66
CA TRP A 203 25.24 -7.90 -7.05
C TRP A 203 25.99 -6.88 -7.91
N ILE A 204 27.09 -6.31 -7.41
CA ILE A 204 28.09 -5.71 -8.30
C ILE A 204 29.04 -6.85 -8.71
N ASP A 205 28.56 -7.72 -9.60
CA ASP A 205 29.39 -8.79 -10.14
C ASP A 205 30.40 -8.19 -11.13
N ARG A 206 31.66 -8.13 -10.72
CA ARG A 206 32.80 -7.65 -11.52
C ARG A 206 33.29 -8.74 -12.48
N THR A 207 32.43 -9.25 -13.35
CA THR A 207 32.86 -10.19 -14.40
C THR A 207 32.14 -9.96 -15.71
N SER A 208 32.47 -8.86 -16.38
CA SER A 208 32.69 -8.82 -17.83
C SER A 208 33.14 -7.40 -18.20
N VAL A 209 33.95 -7.30 -19.25
CA VAL A 209 34.59 -6.07 -19.77
C VAL A 209 35.86 -5.64 -19.03
N GLY A 210 36.91 -6.46 -19.21
CA GLY A 210 38.27 -5.94 -19.22
C GLY A 210 38.60 -5.32 -20.59
N VAL A 211 39.41 -4.24 -20.54
CA VAL A 211 40.08 -3.53 -21.65
C VAL A 211 39.34 -2.31 -22.23
N SER A 212 39.52 -1.14 -21.59
CA SER A 212 40.06 0.08 -22.23
C SER A 212 40.06 1.22 -21.21
N LEU A 213 41.11 1.27 -20.37
CA LEU A 213 41.34 2.36 -19.43
C LEU A 213 42.30 3.38 -20.08
N ALA A 214 41.77 4.33 -20.85
CA ALA A 214 42.40 5.63 -21.15
C ALA A 214 41.55 6.44 -22.15
N ARG A 215 40.58 7.21 -21.66
CA ARG A 215 40.13 8.48 -22.28
C ARG A 215 39.31 9.28 -21.27
N SER A 216 40.01 9.76 -20.25
CA SER A 216 39.49 10.74 -19.32
C SER A 216 39.32 12.09 -20.03
N LEU A 217 38.18 12.74 -19.77
CA LEU A 217 38.07 14.19 -19.60
C LEU A 217 38.29 15.07 -20.85
N GLN A 218 37.43 14.96 -21.88
CA GLN A 218 37.22 16.07 -22.82
C GLN A 218 36.00 15.99 -23.77
N HIS A 219 34.89 15.33 -23.41
CA HIS A 219 33.62 15.45 -24.15
C HIS A 219 32.47 15.76 -23.18
N CYS A 220 32.40 17.03 -22.79
CA CYS A 220 31.12 17.66 -22.47
C CYS A 220 30.62 18.23 -23.80
N GLY A 221 29.92 17.40 -24.57
CA GLY A 221 29.49 17.72 -25.92
C GLY A 221 28.54 16.62 -26.40
N ASP A 222 27.25 16.95 -26.39
CA ASP A 222 26.16 16.28 -27.07
C ASP A 222 26.07 14.76 -26.87
N VAL A 223 25.48 14.36 -25.74
CA VAL A 223 24.70 13.12 -25.71
C VAL A 223 23.66 13.26 -26.82
N GLN A 224 23.73 12.43 -27.86
CA GLN A 224 22.67 12.32 -28.86
C GLN A 224 21.39 11.97 -28.10
N HIS A 225 20.56 12.97 -27.81
CA HIS A 225 19.25 12.76 -27.24
C HIS A 225 18.45 12.01 -28.30
N GLY A 226 18.34 10.69 -28.18
CA GLY A 226 17.15 10.00 -28.64
C GLY A 226 15.95 10.80 -28.13
N GLN A 227 14.89 10.94 -28.93
CA GLN A 227 13.76 11.79 -28.57
C GLN A 227 13.13 11.32 -27.24
N ILE A 228 13.56 11.87 -26.10
CA ILE A 228 13.02 11.57 -24.77
C ILE A 228 11.61 12.17 -24.73
N ARG A 229 10.62 11.31 -24.51
CA ARG A 229 9.22 11.69 -24.48
C ARG A 229 8.72 11.64 -23.04
N GLU A 230 8.52 12.79 -22.42
CA GLU A 230 8.29 12.88 -20.98
C GLU A 230 6.84 12.62 -20.58
N VAL A 231 6.66 12.07 -19.38
CA VAL A 231 5.35 11.76 -18.77
C VAL A 231 5.27 12.42 -17.40
N ILE A 232 4.11 13.00 -17.06
CA ILE A 232 3.86 13.60 -15.75
C ILE A 232 2.93 12.68 -14.96
N CYS A 233 3.35 12.30 -13.76
CA CYS A 233 2.54 11.51 -12.84
C CYS A 233 1.81 12.43 -11.85
N ILE A 234 0.50 12.31 -11.75
CA ILE A 234 -0.35 13.08 -10.85
C ILE A 234 -0.98 12.12 -9.84
N HIS A 235 -0.70 12.31 -8.55
CA HIS A 235 -1.18 11.47 -7.47
C HIS A 235 -2.19 12.25 -6.63
N ILE A 236 -3.44 11.78 -6.56
CA ILE A 236 -4.56 12.54 -5.99
C ILE A 236 -5.19 11.78 -4.83
N GLY A 237 -5.30 12.49 -3.69
CA GLY A 237 -5.89 11.99 -2.45
C GLY A 237 -5.05 10.91 -1.78
N GLN A 238 -5.46 10.50 -0.58
CA GLN A 238 -4.72 9.52 0.23
C GLN A 238 -4.29 8.26 -0.55
N ALA A 239 -5.21 7.61 -1.28
CA ALA A 239 -4.91 6.39 -2.00
C ALA A 239 -3.86 6.62 -3.11
N GLY A 240 -4.05 7.67 -3.93
CA GLY A 240 -3.11 8.02 -5.00
C GLY A 240 -1.72 8.36 -4.46
N VAL A 241 -1.65 9.17 -3.40
CA VAL A 241 -0.40 9.59 -2.77
C VAL A 241 0.36 8.40 -2.17
N GLN A 242 -0.32 7.49 -1.48
CA GLN A 242 0.32 6.31 -0.88
C GLN A 242 0.79 5.29 -1.93
N ILE A 243 0.01 5.08 -3.01
CA ILE A 243 0.44 4.26 -4.14
C ILE A 243 1.65 4.91 -4.81
N GLY A 244 1.61 6.22 -5.05
CA GLY A 244 2.71 6.99 -5.62
C GLY A 244 3.99 6.84 -4.83
N ASN A 245 3.94 6.93 -3.50
CA ASN A 245 5.12 6.75 -2.64
C ASN A 245 5.76 5.37 -2.83
N ALA A 246 4.97 4.29 -2.83
CA ALA A 246 5.46 2.94 -3.09
C ALA A 246 5.99 2.76 -4.53
N CYS A 247 5.38 3.43 -5.51
CA CYS A 247 5.82 3.40 -6.89
C CYS A 247 7.18 4.06 -7.06
N TRP A 248 7.37 5.28 -6.55
CA TRP A 248 8.64 6.00 -6.69
C TRP A 248 9.78 5.36 -5.89
N GLU A 249 9.48 4.69 -4.77
CA GLU A 249 10.44 3.81 -4.09
C GLU A 249 10.95 2.72 -5.05
N LEU A 250 10.04 1.99 -5.70
CA LEU A 250 10.40 0.91 -6.62
C LEU A 250 11.10 1.42 -7.89
N LEU A 251 10.59 2.49 -8.50
CA LEU A 251 11.17 3.09 -9.70
C LEU A 251 12.57 3.62 -9.42
N GLY A 252 12.81 4.23 -8.25
CA GLY A 252 14.14 4.65 -7.83
C GLY A 252 15.11 3.46 -7.74
N LEU A 253 14.67 2.35 -7.15
CA LEU A 253 15.48 1.13 -7.04
C LEU A 253 15.80 0.49 -8.40
N GLU A 254 14.86 0.50 -9.35
CA GLU A 254 15.09 -0.03 -10.70
C GLU A 254 16.16 0.75 -11.49
N HIS A 255 16.21 2.07 -11.30
CA HIS A 255 17.16 2.94 -11.99
C HIS A 255 18.41 3.29 -11.16
N GLY A 256 18.60 2.64 -10.00
CA GLY A 256 19.75 2.90 -9.14
C GLY A 256 19.78 4.32 -8.56
N ILE A 257 18.62 4.97 -8.42
CA ILE A 257 18.47 6.30 -7.84
C ILE A 257 18.22 6.16 -6.33
N ARG A 258 19.04 6.88 -5.56
CA ARG A 258 18.96 6.96 -4.11
C ARG A 258 17.84 7.91 -3.66
N PRO A 259 17.44 7.85 -2.39
CA PRO A 259 16.41 8.75 -1.83
C PRO A 259 16.76 10.25 -1.85
N ASP A 260 18.03 10.59 -2.01
CA ASP A 260 18.53 11.96 -2.17
C ASP A 260 18.50 12.45 -3.63
N GLY A 261 18.14 11.57 -4.58
CA GLY A 261 18.06 11.84 -6.01
C GLY A 261 19.37 11.66 -6.77
N PHE A 262 20.42 11.11 -6.16
CA PHE A 262 21.68 10.78 -6.83
C PHE A 262 21.80 9.29 -7.14
N TYR A 263 22.72 8.90 -8.01
CA TYR A 263 23.01 7.48 -8.23
C TYR A 263 23.69 6.82 -7.03
N TYR A 264 23.54 5.51 -6.88
CA TYR A 264 24.42 4.71 -6.02
C TYR A 264 25.86 4.71 -6.54
N ASP A 265 26.83 4.74 -5.63
CA ASP A 265 28.25 4.78 -5.99
C ASP A 265 28.65 3.54 -6.81
N GLY A 266 29.19 3.76 -8.01
CA GLY A 266 29.59 2.70 -8.95
C GLY A 266 28.46 2.17 -9.83
N TYR A 267 27.26 2.77 -9.77
CA TYR A 267 26.21 2.54 -10.75
C TYR A 267 26.44 3.45 -11.97
N GLU A 268 26.67 2.87 -13.13
CA GLU A 268 26.66 3.58 -14.40
C GLU A 268 25.32 3.31 -15.09
N PRO A 269 24.53 4.34 -15.43
CA PRO A 269 23.29 4.13 -16.14
C PRO A 269 23.58 3.58 -17.54
N ASN A 270 23.01 2.43 -17.85
CA ASN A 270 23.14 1.81 -19.17
C ASN A 270 22.34 2.54 -20.26
N ASP A 271 21.35 3.36 -19.87
CA ASP A 271 20.36 3.97 -20.75
C ASP A 271 19.88 5.32 -20.17
N SER A 272 19.53 6.26 -21.04
CA SER A 272 18.96 7.58 -20.71
C SER A 272 17.43 7.62 -20.71
N SER A 273 16.75 6.53 -21.08
CA SER A 273 15.29 6.44 -21.19
C SER A 273 14.53 6.70 -19.89
N PHE A 274 15.17 6.56 -18.73
CA PHE A 274 14.54 6.89 -17.44
C PHE A 274 14.23 8.39 -17.30
N LEU A 275 14.87 9.28 -18.09
CA LEU A 275 14.60 10.71 -18.12
C LEU A 275 13.17 11.05 -18.58
N THR A 276 12.44 10.08 -19.13
CA THR A 276 11.00 10.21 -19.38
C THR A 276 10.21 10.50 -18.10
N PHE A 277 10.65 9.98 -16.94
CA PHE A 277 10.01 10.15 -15.63
C PHE A 277 10.78 11.09 -14.69
N TYR A 278 12.07 11.35 -14.96
CA TYR A 278 12.91 12.19 -14.11
C TYR A 278 13.36 13.48 -14.84
N ASN A 279 13.41 14.56 -14.08
CA ASN A 279 14.09 15.80 -14.45
C ASN A 279 15.54 15.75 -13.98
N ASP A 280 16.49 15.99 -14.88
CA ASP A 280 17.88 16.20 -14.50
C ASP A 280 18.11 17.66 -14.09
N THR A 281 18.71 17.86 -12.93
CA THR A 281 19.09 19.19 -12.44
C THR A 281 20.57 19.41 -12.67
N ALA A 282 21.00 20.67 -12.83
CA ALA A 282 22.39 21.01 -13.14
C ALA A 282 23.44 20.50 -12.11
N HIS A 283 23.00 20.03 -10.95
CA HIS A 283 23.85 19.44 -9.91
C HIS A 283 23.93 17.90 -9.96
N GLY A 284 23.37 17.26 -11.00
CA GLY A 284 23.34 15.80 -11.16
C GLY A 284 22.34 15.10 -10.25
N LYS A 285 21.34 15.84 -9.75
CA LYS A 285 20.23 15.30 -8.96
C LYS A 285 19.02 15.08 -9.86
N PHE A 286 18.46 13.87 -9.81
CA PHE A 286 17.25 13.49 -10.54
C PHE A 286 16.02 13.71 -9.68
N VAL A 287 15.08 14.50 -10.18
CA VAL A 287 13.82 14.83 -9.51
C VAL A 287 12.67 14.20 -10.28
N PRO A 288 11.80 13.39 -9.65
CA PRO A 288 10.62 12.83 -10.30
C PRO A 288 9.70 13.90 -10.91
N ARG A 289 9.17 13.63 -12.10
CA ARG A 289 8.07 14.39 -12.72
C ARG A 289 6.72 13.99 -12.09
N ALA A 290 6.64 14.16 -10.78
CA ALA A 290 5.51 13.74 -9.97
C ALA A 290 4.91 14.90 -9.19
N ILE A 291 3.58 15.01 -9.21
CA ILE A 291 2.83 15.99 -8.44
C ILE A 291 1.90 15.23 -7.51
N PHE A 292 2.01 15.49 -6.21
CA PHE A 292 1.18 14.90 -5.17
C PHE A 292 0.23 15.95 -4.65
N ILE A 293 -1.05 15.59 -4.62
CA ILE A 293 -2.13 16.51 -4.30
C ILE A 293 -3.05 15.83 -3.31
N ASP A 294 -3.30 16.50 -2.20
CA ASP A 294 -4.37 16.11 -1.29
C ASP A 294 -5.04 17.35 -0.70
N LEU A 295 -6.34 17.25 -0.42
CA LEU A 295 -7.10 18.34 0.20
C LEU A 295 -6.80 18.45 1.70
N GLU A 296 -6.25 17.38 2.30
CA GLU A 296 -5.73 17.33 3.66
C GLU A 296 -4.19 17.21 3.67
N PRO A 297 -3.47 17.80 4.64
CA PRO A 297 -2.00 17.72 4.67
C PRO A 297 -1.43 16.38 5.16
N SER A 298 -2.18 15.57 5.91
CA SER A 298 -1.67 14.41 6.66
C SER A 298 -0.80 13.46 5.83
N VAL A 299 -1.29 13.00 4.68
CA VAL A 299 -0.61 12.00 3.85
C VAL A 299 0.57 12.62 3.06
N VAL A 300 0.43 13.88 2.64
CA VAL A 300 1.50 14.60 1.94
C VAL A 300 2.64 14.93 2.92
N ASP A 301 2.33 15.23 4.18
CA ASP A 301 3.32 15.49 5.23
C ASP A 301 4.13 14.23 5.60
N GLU A 302 3.56 13.03 5.46
CA GLU A 302 4.32 11.77 5.55
C GLU A 302 5.42 11.70 4.49
N ILE A 303 5.19 12.20 3.26
CA ILE A 303 6.23 12.27 2.22
C ILE A 303 7.28 13.35 2.57
N ARG A 304 6.84 14.51 3.07
CA ARG A 304 7.74 15.61 3.47
C ARG A 304 8.66 15.24 4.63
N SER A 305 8.20 14.38 5.52
CA SER A 305 8.97 13.92 6.70
C SER A 305 9.61 12.54 6.52
N GLY A 306 9.21 11.81 5.48
CA GLY A 306 9.62 10.43 5.22
C GLY A 306 11.04 10.28 4.67
N TYR A 307 11.36 9.04 4.31
CA TYR A 307 12.68 8.65 3.82
C TYR A 307 13.06 9.34 2.49
N TYR A 308 12.08 9.51 1.60
CA TYR A 308 12.21 10.13 0.27
C TYR A 308 11.95 11.65 0.26
N ARG A 309 12.01 12.32 1.42
CA ARG A 309 11.73 13.77 1.54
C ARG A 309 12.58 14.67 0.64
N GLN A 310 13.79 14.23 0.30
CA GLN A 310 14.72 14.99 -0.54
C GLN A 310 14.52 14.72 -2.03
N LEU A 311 13.80 13.68 -2.41
CA LEU A 311 13.62 13.28 -3.80
C LEU A 311 12.71 14.23 -4.56
N PHE A 312 11.59 14.63 -3.94
CA PHE A 312 10.56 15.47 -4.57
C PHE A 312 10.82 16.96 -4.37
N HIS A 313 10.33 17.77 -5.31
CA HIS A 313 10.34 19.22 -5.17
C HIS A 313 9.25 19.66 -4.19
N SER A 314 9.52 20.63 -3.31
CA SER A 314 8.52 21.11 -2.32
C SER A 314 7.22 21.57 -2.99
N ASP A 315 7.36 22.27 -4.13
CA ASP A 315 6.21 22.82 -4.86
C ASP A 315 5.37 21.73 -5.56
N SER A 316 5.91 20.52 -5.74
CA SER A 316 5.14 19.40 -6.29
C SER A 316 4.32 18.66 -5.24
N LEU A 317 4.49 18.99 -3.96
CA LEU A 317 3.73 18.46 -2.83
C LEU A 317 2.68 19.50 -2.40
N ILE A 318 1.48 19.40 -2.98
CA ILE A 318 0.39 20.36 -2.75
C ILE A 318 -0.60 19.78 -1.75
N SER A 319 -0.81 20.50 -0.65
CA SER A 319 -1.72 20.11 0.42
C SER A 319 -2.72 21.21 0.71
N GLY A 320 -3.99 20.85 0.88
CA GLY A 320 -5.04 21.75 1.33
C GLY A 320 -5.07 21.91 2.84
N LYS A 321 -6.16 22.51 3.33
CA LYS A 321 -6.43 22.67 4.76
C LYS A 321 -7.67 21.92 5.23
N GLU A 322 -8.54 21.56 4.30
CA GLU A 322 -9.85 20.97 4.56
C GLU A 322 -10.00 19.74 3.68
N ASP A 323 -10.42 18.62 4.27
CA ASP A 323 -10.70 17.40 3.51
C ASP A 323 -12.08 17.48 2.80
N ALA A 324 -12.24 16.66 1.77
CA ALA A 324 -13.53 16.39 1.13
C ALA A 324 -14.45 15.49 1.98
N ALA A 325 -13.99 14.90 3.08
CA ALA A 325 -14.79 14.10 4.01
C ALA A 325 -15.60 12.98 3.31
N ASN A 326 -14.98 12.29 2.36
CA ASN A 326 -15.60 11.28 1.50
C ASN A 326 -16.81 11.76 0.69
N ASN A 327 -16.90 13.06 0.39
CA ASN A 327 -17.97 13.65 -0.42
C ASN A 327 -17.42 14.16 -1.76
N PHE A 328 -17.91 13.57 -2.86
CA PHE A 328 -17.57 14.01 -4.23
C PHE A 328 -17.85 15.50 -4.45
N ALA A 329 -19.01 16.01 -3.98
CA ALA A 329 -19.41 17.39 -4.21
C ALA A 329 -18.44 18.39 -3.56
N ARG A 330 -17.90 18.07 -2.38
CA ARG A 330 -16.85 18.89 -1.74
C ARG A 330 -15.57 18.93 -2.57
N GLY A 331 -15.15 17.77 -3.06
CA GLY A 331 -13.96 17.63 -3.88
C GLY A 331 -14.09 18.31 -5.24
N TYR A 332 -15.31 18.42 -5.79
CA TYR A 332 -15.55 18.96 -7.13
C TYR A 332 -15.98 20.43 -7.13
N TYR A 333 -16.95 20.82 -6.31
CA TYR A 333 -17.57 22.16 -6.35
C TYR A 333 -17.00 23.14 -5.34
N THR A 334 -16.72 22.72 -4.10
CA THR A 334 -16.39 23.68 -3.02
C THR A 334 -14.89 23.75 -2.75
N VAL A 335 -14.34 22.77 -2.05
CA VAL A 335 -12.93 22.76 -1.63
C VAL A 335 -12.01 22.60 -2.84
N GLY A 336 -12.40 21.77 -3.80
CA GLY A 336 -11.60 21.51 -5.00
C GLY A 336 -11.41 22.73 -5.89
N GLU A 337 -12.44 23.55 -6.06
CA GLU A 337 -12.39 24.76 -6.89
C GLU A 337 -11.37 25.78 -6.35
N LEU A 338 -11.21 25.85 -5.03
CA LEU A 338 -10.20 26.71 -4.41
C LEU A 338 -8.76 26.24 -4.69
N MET A 339 -8.56 24.93 -4.87
CA MET A 339 -7.22 24.35 -5.05
C MET A 339 -6.81 24.18 -6.52
N VAL A 340 -7.77 23.95 -7.42
CA VAL A 340 -7.49 23.52 -8.80
C VAL A 340 -6.54 24.46 -9.55
N ASN A 341 -6.68 25.77 -9.37
CA ASN A 341 -5.82 26.76 -10.03
C ASN A 341 -4.36 26.67 -9.60
N ASN A 342 -4.10 26.37 -8.32
CA ASN A 342 -2.74 26.19 -7.82
C ASN A 342 -2.10 24.93 -8.43
N VAL A 343 -2.86 23.84 -8.47
CA VAL A 343 -2.44 22.57 -9.06
C VAL A 343 -2.15 22.72 -10.56
N LEU A 344 -3.06 23.35 -11.31
CA LEU A 344 -2.88 23.59 -12.75
C LEU A 344 -1.63 24.44 -13.03
N ASN A 345 -1.35 25.45 -12.21
CA ASN A 345 -0.13 26.26 -12.34
C ASN A 345 1.13 25.40 -12.13
N GLN A 346 1.12 24.48 -11.18
CA GLN A 346 2.26 23.58 -10.94
C GLN A 346 2.41 22.54 -12.06
N ILE A 347 1.30 22.00 -12.58
CA ILE A 347 1.29 21.12 -13.75
C ILE A 347 1.87 21.85 -14.95
N ARG A 348 1.45 23.10 -15.18
CA ARG A 348 1.96 23.94 -16.27
C ARG A 348 3.46 24.16 -16.16
N LYS A 349 3.96 24.56 -14.98
CA LYS A 349 5.41 24.70 -14.74
C LYS A 349 6.17 23.41 -15.05
N THR A 350 5.62 22.25 -14.67
CA THR A 350 6.26 20.95 -14.93
C THR A 350 6.21 20.60 -16.41
N ALA A 351 5.09 20.86 -17.09
CA ALA A 351 4.94 20.65 -18.52
C ALA A 351 5.87 21.56 -19.35
N ASP A 352 6.10 22.79 -18.91
CA ASP A 352 7.03 23.73 -19.57
C ASP A 352 8.50 23.26 -19.48
N THR A 353 8.84 22.38 -18.51
CA THR A 353 10.17 21.75 -18.43
C THR A 353 10.33 20.55 -19.36
N CYS A 354 9.25 20.05 -19.97
CA CYS A 354 9.28 18.90 -20.87
C CYS A 354 9.49 19.35 -22.31
N HIS A 355 10.36 18.67 -23.07
CA HIS A 355 10.58 18.96 -24.48
C HIS A 355 9.52 18.30 -25.37
N MET A 356 9.16 17.04 -25.09
CA MET A 356 8.19 16.24 -25.84
C MET A 356 7.23 15.53 -24.89
N PHE A 357 6.39 16.33 -24.25
CA PHE A 357 5.37 15.85 -23.32
C PHE A 357 4.34 14.93 -23.99
N GLN A 358 4.24 13.66 -23.54
CA GLN A 358 3.27 12.69 -24.05
C GLN A 358 1.88 12.89 -23.44
N GLY A 359 1.82 12.90 -22.11
CA GLY A 359 0.56 12.82 -21.37
C GLY A 359 0.74 12.63 -19.87
N PHE A 360 -0.40 12.40 -19.21
CA PHE A 360 -0.53 12.30 -17.77
C PHE A 360 -0.86 10.87 -17.33
N LEU A 361 -0.20 10.40 -16.28
CA LEU A 361 -0.63 9.23 -15.50
C LEU A 361 -1.29 9.72 -14.22
N VAL A 362 -2.59 9.49 -14.07
CA VAL A 362 -3.38 9.97 -12.94
C VAL A 362 -3.70 8.82 -11.99
N PHE A 363 -3.24 8.91 -10.75
CA PHE A 363 -3.45 7.91 -9.72
C PHE A 363 -4.46 8.44 -8.70
N HIS A 364 -5.59 7.75 -8.56
CA HIS A 364 -6.64 8.17 -7.63
C HIS A 364 -7.52 6.99 -7.18
N SER A 365 -8.43 7.26 -6.25
CA SER A 365 -9.47 6.31 -5.83
C SER A 365 -10.85 6.77 -6.28
N LEU A 366 -11.71 5.85 -6.70
CA LEU A 366 -13.09 6.16 -7.05
C LEU A 366 -13.99 6.37 -5.81
N GLY A 367 -13.62 5.79 -4.67
CA GLY A 367 -14.42 5.84 -3.44
C GLY A 367 -14.24 7.08 -2.56
N GLY A 368 -13.04 7.69 -2.56
CA GLY A 368 -12.71 8.84 -1.69
C GLY A 368 -13.20 10.18 -2.24
N GLY A 369 -13.44 11.18 -1.40
CA GLY A 369 -13.98 12.49 -1.83
C GLY A 369 -13.00 13.27 -2.70
N SER A 370 -11.75 13.39 -2.26
CA SER A 370 -10.66 14.03 -3.01
C SER A 370 -10.30 13.23 -4.27
N GLY A 371 -10.14 11.91 -4.12
CA GLY A 371 -9.80 11.02 -5.22
C GLY A 371 -10.86 10.96 -6.32
N SER A 372 -12.14 11.16 -6.01
CA SER A 372 -13.22 11.16 -7.00
C SER A 372 -13.50 12.57 -7.52
N GLY A 373 -13.98 13.45 -6.65
CA GLY A 373 -14.45 14.80 -6.99
C GLY A 373 -13.35 15.69 -7.53
N PHE A 374 -12.25 15.83 -6.78
CA PHE A 374 -11.15 16.70 -7.23
C PHE A 374 -10.44 16.14 -8.46
N CYS A 375 -10.32 14.82 -8.58
CA CYS A 375 -9.79 14.18 -9.79
C CYS A 375 -10.65 14.51 -11.02
N SER A 376 -11.97 14.31 -10.93
CA SER A 376 -12.88 14.61 -12.04
C SER A 376 -12.82 16.08 -12.46
N LEU A 377 -12.76 17.01 -11.50
CA LEU A 377 -12.54 18.43 -11.80
C LEU A 377 -11.20 18.67 -12.50
N LEU A 378 -10.12 18.06 -12.01
CA LEU A 378 -8.79 18.24 -12.56
C LEU A 378 -8.70 17.72 -14.00
N ILE A 379 -9.25 16.53 -14.27
CA ILE A 379 -9.22 15.90 -15.60
C ILE A 379 -10.00 16.71 -16.63
N GLN A 380 -11.12 17.32 -16.24
CA GLN A 380 -11.85 18.28 -17.09
C GLN A 380 -10.96 19.47 -17.45
N ARG A 381 -10.35 20.12 -16.46
CA ARG A 381 -9.47 21.27 -16.72
C ARG A 381 -8.22 20.90 -17.53
N LEU A 382 -7.67 19.72 -17.30
CA LEU A 382 -6.56 19.20 -18.11
C LEU A 382 -6.99 18.91 -19.55
N SER A 383 -8.25 18.53 -19.78
CA SER A 383 -8.78 18.30 -21.12
C SER A 383 -9.04 19.61 -21.87
N ASP A 384 -9.35 20.69 -21.16
CA ASP A 384 -9.43 22.04 -21.72
C ASP A 384 -8.04 22.55 -22.14
N ASP A 385 -7.05 22.48 -21.25
CA ASP A 385 -5.69 23.01 -21.48
C ASP A 385 -4.84 22.10 -22.39
N TYR A 386 -4.96 20.77 -22.24
CA TYR A 386 -4.11 19.75 -22.87
C TYR A 386 -4.91 18.70 -23.66
N ARG A 387 -5.87 19.15 -24.49
CA ARG A 387 -6.78 18.26 -25.26
C ARG A 387 -6.11 17.12 -26.04
N LYS A 388 -4.95 17.37 -26.64
CA LYS A 388 -4.24 16.40 -27.50
C LYS A 388 -3.34 15.42 -26.73
N ARG A 389 -3.24 15.55 -25.41
CA ARG A 389 -2.31 14.78 -24.59
C ARG A 389 -3.04 13.61 -23.93
N ALA A 390 -2.34 12.48 -23.89
CA ALA A 390 -2.86 11.25 -23.32
C ALA A 390 -3.16 11.40 -21.83
N LYS A 391 -4.27 10.80 -21.37
CA LYS A 391 -4.66 10.78 -19.95
C LYS A 391 -5.01 9.34 -19.61
N ILE A 392 -4.13 8.70 -18.84
CA ILE A 392 -4.31 7.33 -18.39
C ILE A 392 -4.55 7.37 -16.89
N GLU A 393 -5.64 6.76 -16.48
CA GLU A 393 -6.04 6.66 -15.08
C GLU A 393 -5.67 5.31 -14.49
N LEU A 394 -5.23 5.35 -13.24
CA LEU A 394 -4.96 4.21 -12.39
C LEU A 394 -5.83 4.34 -11.13
N CYS A 395 -6.93 3.61 -11.14
CA CYS A 395 -8.07 3.82 -10.26
C CYS A 395 -8.21 2.71 -9.25
N VAL A 396 -8.18 3.06 -7.96
CA VAL A 396 -8.56 2.15 -6.89
C VAL A 396 -10.08 2.05 -6.84
N TYR A 397 -10.59 0.87 -7.19
CA TYR A 397 -11.99 0.52 -7.16
C TYR A 397 -12.42 0.10 -5.74
N PRO A 398 -13.55 0.61 -5.22
CA PRO A 398 -13.96 0.37 -3.85
C PRO A 398 -14.44 -1.07 -3.62
N ALA A 399 -13.98 -1.65 -2.52
CA ALA A 399 -14.30 -3.01 -2.11
C ALA A 399 -15.29 -3.00 -0.94
N PRO A 400 -16.45 -3.68 -1.00
CA PRO A 400 -17.44 -3.69 0.09
C PRO A 400 -16.90 -4.14 1.46
N ARG A 401 -15.90 -5.03 1.49
CA ARG A 401 -15.32 -5.55 2.75
C ARG A 401 -14.28 -4.62 3.38
N LEU A 402 -13.67 -3.76 2.57
CA LEU A 402 -12.60 -2.84 2.96
C LEU A 402 -13.04 -1.37 2.85
N ALA A 403 -14.31 -1.13 2.52
CA ALA A 403 -14.88 0.20 2.38
C ALA A 403 -14.75 0.97 3.69
N SER A 404 -14.15 2.15 3.60
CA SER A 404 -13.98 3.07 4.72
C SER A 404 -15.20 3.98 4.87
N ALA A 405 -15.91 4.23 3.78
CA ALA A 405 -17.09 5.08 3.75
C ALA A 405 -18.30 4.36 3.13
N VAL A 406 -19.50 4.67 3.66
CA VAL A 406 -20.77 4.10 3.18
C VAL A 406 -21.16 4.68 1.81
N VAL A 407 -20.71 5.90 1.51
CA VAL A 407 -21.06 6.66 0.30
C VAL A 407 -20.12 6.42 -0.89
N GLU A 408 -19.16 5.49 -0.78
CA GLU A 408 -18.25 5.13 -1.87
C GLU A 408 -18.96 4.81 -3.21
N PRO A 409 -20.14 4.13 -3.24
CA PRO A 409 -20.85 3.89 -4.49
C PRO A 409 -21.33 5.18 -5.18
N TYR A 410 -21.74 6.21 -4.42
CA TYR A 410 -22.11 7.50 -5.01
C TYR A 410 -20.91 8.18 -5.65
N ASN A 411 -19.80 8.26 -4.93
CA ASN A 411 -18.57 8.87 -5.45
C ASN A 411 -18.09 8.15 -6.71
N THR A 412 -18.19 6.83 -6.73
CA THR A 412 -17.75 5.98 -7.87
C THR A 412 -18.60 6.24 -9.12
N VAL A 413 -19.93 6.24 -9.01
CA VAL A 413 -20.81 6.51 -10.15
C VAL A 413 -20.56 7.93 -10.70
N LEU A 414 -20.44 8.92 -9.82
CA LEU A 414 -20.25 10.33 -10.23
C LEU A 414 -18.90 10.58 -10.89
N THR A 415 -17.82 9.99 -10.37
CA THR A 415 -16.49 10.16 -10.96
C THR A 415 -16.35 9.40 -12.28
N THR A 416 -16.90 8.17 -12.38
CA THR A 416 -16.90 7.41 -13.64
C THR A 416 -17.66 8.18 -14.71
N HIS A 417 -18.85 8.70 -14.41
CA HIS A 417 -19.60 9.54 -15.35
C HIS A 417 -18.80 10.77 -15.82
N SER A 418 -18.11 11.45 -14.90
CA SER A 418 -17.38 12.67 -15.24
C SER A 418 -16.10 12.42 -16.04
N CYS A 419 -15.47 11.24 -15.89
CA CYS A 419 -14.17 10.92 -16.51
C CYS A 419 -14.31 10.10 -17.80
N ILE A 420 -15.43 9.42 -18.04
CA ILE A 420 -15.58 8.44 -19.13
C ILE A 420 -15.32 9.01 -20.54
N GLU A 421 -15.63 10.29 -20.77
CA GLU A 421 -15.41 10.92 -22.08
C GLU A 421 -14.03 11.58 -22.22
N LEU A 422 -13.31 11.73 -21.11
CA LEU A 422 -12.09 12.53 -21.02
C LEU A 422 -10.84 11.67 -20.89
N SER A 423 -10.96 10.50 -20.26
CA SER A 423 -9.87 9.53 -20.10
C SER A 423 -9.73 8.65 -21.34
N GLU A 424 -8.50 8.29 -21.68
CA GLU A 424 -8.24 7.38 -22.81
C GLU A 424 -8.24 5.92 -22.38
N VAL A 425 -7.71 5.64 -21.18
CA VAL A 425 -7.61 4.30 -20.60
C VAL A 425 -7.70 4.42 -19.07
N CYS A 426 -8.55 3.60 -18.46
CA CYS A 426 -8.76 3.58 -17.02
C CYS A 426 -8.51 2.17 -16.47
N PHE A 427 -7.39 2.00 -15.77
CA PHE A 427 -7.04 0.74 -15.13
C PHE A 427 -7.70 0.62 -13.77
N LEU A 428 -8.66 -0.29 -13.66
CA LEU A 428 -9.37 -0.57 -12.40
C LEU A 428 -8.58 -1.56 -11.54
N MET A 429 -8.40 -1.22 -10.27
CA MET A 429 -7.71 -2.03 -9.28
C MET A 429 -8.60 -2.21 -8.05
N ASP A 430 -9.14 -3.41 -7.85
CA ASP A 430 -10.05 -3.74 -6.76
C ASP A 430 -9.25 -4.11 -5.50
N ASN A 431 -9.43 -3.33 -4.43
CA ASN A 431 -8.79 -3.60 -3.14
C ASN A 431 -9.10 -5.01 -2.61
N GLU A 432 -10.28 -5.57 -2.87
CA GLU A 432 -10.65 -6.92 -2.41
C GLU A 432 -9.83 -7.99 -3.15
N ALA A 433 -9.64 -7.81 -4.46
CA ALA A 433 -8.87 -8.73 -5.27
C ALA A 433 -7.39 -8.75 -4.85
N VAL A 434 -6.78 -7.56 -4.66
CA VAL A 434 -5.39 -7.47 -4.20
C VAL A 434 -5.23 -8.03 -2.79
N TRP A 435 -6.20 -7.80 -1.91
CA TRP A 435 -6.19 -8.37 -0.56
C TRP A 435 -6.25 -9.91 -0.58
N ASP A 436 -7.11 -10.49 -1.43
CA ASP A 436 -7.22 -11.94 -1.60
C ASP A 436 -5.92 -12.54 -2.19
N ILE A 437 -5.26 -11.83 -3.10
CA ILE A 437 -3.94 -12.20 -3.66
C ILE A 437 -2.86 -12.19 -2.56
N CYS A 438 -2.74 -11.09 -1.80
CA CYS A 438 -1.79 -10.99 -0.68
C CYS A 438 -1.95 -12.16 0.30
N ARG A 439 -3.20 -12.53 0.62
CA ARG A 439 -3.47 -13.58 1.59
C ARG A 439 -3.15 -14.97 1.06
N ARG A 440 -3.46 -15.27 -0.20
CA ARG A 440 -3.26 -16.62 -0.77
C ARG A 440 -1.82 -16.84 -1.22
N ASN A 441 -1.24 -15.87 -1.92
CA ASN A 441 0.04 -16.04 -2.60
C ASN A 441 1.22 -15.65 -1.70
N LEU A 442 1.08 -14.59 -0.89
CA LEU A 442 2.13 -14.13 0.02
C LEU A 442 2.01 -14.71 1.44
N ASP A 443 0.97 -15.51 1.71
CA ASP A 443 0.68 -16.13 3.03
C ASP A 443 0.52 -15.11 4.18
N ILE A 444 0.12 -13.88 3.84
CA ILE A 444 -0.08 -12.81 4.82
C ILE A 444 -1.50 -12.91 5.39
N ARG A 445 -1.63 -13.28 6.66
CA ARG A 445 -2.95 -13.45 7.31
C ARG A 445 -3.79 -12.16 7.34
N ARG A 446 -3.15 -11.01 7.52
CA ARG A 446 -3.80 -9.68 7.57
C ARG A 446 -2.98 -8.67 6.76
N PRO A 447 -3.21 -8.59 5.44
CA PRO A 447 -2.57 -7.61 4.58
C PRO A 447 -2.86 -6.17 5.04
N THR A 448 -1.83 -5.34 5.05
CA THR A 448 -1.91 -3.89 5.30
C THR A 448 -1.89 -3.12 3.97
N PHE A 449 -2.24 -1.83 3.98
CA PHE A 449 -2.15 -0.99 2.78
C PHE A 449 -0.72 -0.89 2.24
N THR A 450 0.32 -1.00 3.07
CA THR A 450 1.70 -1.08 2.60
C THR A 450 1.95 -2.32 1.74
N ASN A 451 1.40 -3.48 2.13
CA ASN A 451 1.55 -4.71 1.34
C ASN A 451 0.80 -4.59 0.00
N ILE A 452 -0.42 -4.05 0.03
CA ILE A 452 -1.26 -3.82 -1.17
C ILE A 452 -0.53 -2.86 -2.12
N ASN A 453 -0.08 -1.71 -1.63
CA ASN A 453 0.57 -0.68 -2.43
C ASN A 453 1.89 -1.16 -3.04
N ARG A 454 2.62 -2.07 -2.37
CA ARG A 454 3.81 -2.70 -2.96
C ARG A 454 3.49 -3.62 -4.13
N ILE A 455 2.39 -4.37 -4.09
CA ILE A 455 1.94 -5.15 -5.26
C ILE A 455 1.51 -4.21 -6.39
N LEU A 456 0.74 -3.17 -6.07
CA LEU A 456 0.33 -2.17 -7.06
C LEU A 456 1.53 -1.48 -7.70
N ALA A 457 2.57 -1.17 -6.92
CA ALA A 457 3.82 -0.61 -7.44
C ALA A 457 4.51 -1.54 -8.46
N GLN A 458 4.48 -2.86 -8.24
CA GLN A 458 5.05 -3.84 -9.19
C GLN A 458 4.30 -3.87 -10.52
N ILE A 459 2.98 -3.73 -10.48
CA ILE A 459 2.14 -3.60 -11.67
C ILE A 459 2.49 -2.32 -12.40
N ILE A 460 2.47 -1.19 -11.70
CA ILE A 460 2.73 0.13 -12.28
C ILE A 460 4.13 0.17 -12.89
N SER A 461 5.10 -0.45 -12.23
CA SER A 461 6.44 -0.64 -12.78
C SER A 461 6.41 -1.43 -14.08
N SER A 462 5.64 -2.52 -14.15
CA SER A 462 5.50 -3.34 -15.37
C SER A 462 4.76 -2.63 -16.49
N LEU A 463 3.71 -1.86 -16.19
CA LEU A 463 2.98 -1.05 -17.17
C LEU A 463 3.86 0.05 -17.76
N THR A 464 4.63 0.73 -16.92
CA THR A 464 5.48 1.85 -17.35
C THR A 464 6.86 1.41 -17.83
N ALA A 465 7.17 0.11 -17.81
CA ALA A 465 8.50 -0.40 -18.17
C ALA A 465 8.87 -0.04 -19.62
N ALA A 466 7.91 -0.15 -20.55
CA ALA A 466 8.11 0.21 -21.96
C ALA A 466 8.38 1.70 -22.20
N LEU A 467 8.04 2.57 -21.23
CA LEU A 467 8.29 4.01 -21.28
C LEU A 467 9.63 4.40 -20.64
N ARG A 468 10.18 3.55 -19.77
CA ARG A 468 11.34 3.85 -18.92
C ARG A 468 12.62 3.16 -19.36
N PHE A 469 12.50 2.06 -20.12
CA PHE A 469 13.61 1.26 -20.61
C PHE A 469 13.53 1.15 -22.13
N GLU A 470 14.67 1.19 -22.81
CA GLU A 470 14.73 0.81 -24.21
C GLU A 470 14.27 -0.64 -24.41
N GLY A 471 13.23 -0.79 -25.25
CA GLY A 471 12.67 -2.07 -25.67
C GLY A 471 12.83 -2.27 -27.18
N GLN A 472 12.50 -3.47 -27.66
CA GLN A 472 12.41 -3.70 -29.12
C GLN A 472 11.26 -2.90 -29.75
N LEU A 473 10.23 -2.63 -28.96
CA LEU A 473 9.16 -1.66 -29.25
C LEU A 473 9.24 -0.57 -28.17
N ASN A 474 9.59 0.66 -28.57
CA ASN A 474 9.51 1.81 -27.66
C ASN A 474 8.05 2.23 -27.56
N GLY A 475 7.41 1.88 -26.45
CA GLY A 475 6.00 2.17 -26.21
C GLY A 475 5.75 3.68 -26.05
N ASP A 476 4.60 4.15 -26.53
CA ASP A 476 4.06 5.49 -26.26
C ASP A 476 2.80 5.34 -25.40
N LEU A 477 2.44 6.34 -24.61
CA LEU A 477 1.15 6.34 -23.89
C LEU A 477 -0.04 6.11 -24.84
N THR A 478 0.05 6.66 -26.05
CA THR A 478 -0.97 6.51 -27.09
C THR A 478 -1.15 5.05 -27.53
N GLU A 479 -0.13 4.21 -27.37
CA GLU A 479 -0.21 2.79 -27.72
C GLU A 479 -1.11 1.99 -26.79
N PHE A 480 -1.30 2.44 -25.53
CA PHE A 480 -2.29 1.78 -24.66
C PHE A 480 -3.70 1.92 -25.24
N GLN A 481 -4.05 3.11 -25.72
CA GLN A 481 -5.35 3.35 -26.34
C GLN A 481 -5.51 2.53 -27.61
N THR A 482 -4.55 2.60 -28.55
CA THR A 482 -4.69 1.92 -29.86
C THR A 482 -4.70 0.40 -29.75
N ASN A 483 -4.01 -0.18 -28.76
CA ASN A 483 -3.93 -1.63 -28.59
C ASN A 483 -5.05 -2.21 -27.72
N LEU A 484 -5.55 -1.47 -26.72
CA LEU A 484 -6.50 -2.00 -25.72
C LEU A 484 -7.93 -1.49 -25.89
N VAL A 485 -8.14 -0.33 -26.52
CA VAL A 485 -9.43 0.36 -26.53
C VAL A 485 -10.03 0.37 -27.93
N PRO A 486 -10.93 -0.59 -28.25
CA PRO A 486 -11.59 -0.64 -29.55
C PRO A 486 -12.65 0.46 -29.71
N TYR A 487 -13.32 0.82 -28.61
CA TYR A 487 -14.36 1.85 -28.56
C TYR A 487 -14.05 2.84 -27.45
N PRO A 488 -14.19 4.17 -27.68
CA PRO A 488 -13.80 5.18 -26.69
C PRO A 488 -14.44 5.03 -25.32
N ARG A 489 -15.71 4.61 -25.22
CA ARG A 489 -16.39 4.39 -23.92
C ARG A 489 -15.95 3.10 -23.21
N ILE A 490 -15.40 2.13 -23.94
CA ILE A 490 -15.00 0.80 -23.44
C ILE A 490 -13.48 0.80 -23.22
N HIS A 491 -13.03 1.64 -22.30
CA HIS A 491 -11.60 1.86 -22.04
C HIS A 491 -11.14 1.37 -20.66
N PHE A 492 -11.79 0.32 -20.13
CA PHE A 492 -11.52 -0.25 -18.80
C PHE A 492 -10.85 -1.64 -18.88
N PRO A 493 -9.56 -1.71 -19.28
CA PRO A 493 -8.85 -2.98 -19.32
C PRO A 493 -8.59 -3.55 -17.93
N LEU A 494 -8.66 -4.88 -17.84
CA LEU A 494 -8.29 -5.66 -16.67
C LEU A 494 -6.78 -5.81 -16.59
N ILE A 495 -6.27 -5.83 -15.37
CA ILE A 495 -4.87 -6.15 -15.09
C ILE A 495 -4.77 -7.51 -14.41
N THR A 496 -3.85 -8.33 -14.88
CA THR A 496 -3.40 -9.54 -14.19
C THR A 496 -1.88 -9.52 -14.11
N PHE A 497 -1.31 -9.95 -12.98
CA PHE A 497 0.14 -10.02 -12.80
C PHE A 497 0.54 -11.39 -12.27
N ALA A 498 1.56 -11.99 -12.90
CA ALA A 498 2.11 -13.28 -12.49
C ALA A 498 3.63 -13.34 -12.75
N PRO A 499 4.38 -14.11 -11.96
CA PRO A 499 3.98 -14.79 -10.74
C PRO A 499 4.02 -13.86 -9.52
N ILE A 500 3.13 -14.06 -8.56
CA ILE A 500 3.17 -13.41 -7.23
C ILE A 500 3.57 -14.48 -6.23
N VAL A 501 4.81 -14.42 -5.75
CA VAL A 501 5.40 -15.45 -4.88
C VAL A 501 5.96 -14.79 -3.63
N ALA A 502 5.72 -15.40 -2.46
CA ALA A 502 6.31 -14.99 -1.19
C ALA A 502 7.84 -15.13 -1.20
N ALA A 503 8.56 -14.21 -0.56
CA ALA A 503 10.02 -14.25 -0.44
C ALA A 503 10.56 -15.61 0.08
N GLU A 504 9.84 -16.28 0.97
CA GLU A 504 10.22 -17.59 1.54
C GLU A 504 10.08 -18.75 0.54
N ARG A 505 9.17 -18.67 -0.42
CA ARG A 505 8.85 -19.76 -1.38
C ARG A 505 9.64 -19.67 -2.69
N ALA A 506 10.42 -18.60 -2.87
CA ALA A 506 11.16 -18.30 -4.09
C ALA A 506 12.05 -19.45 -4.61
N TYR A 507 12.66 -20.22 -3.71
CA TYR A 507 13.62 -21.28 -4.06
C TYR A 507 12.96 -22.58 -4.53
N HIS A 508 11.67 -22.78 -4.27
CA HIS A 508 10.98 -24.05 -4.52
C HIS A 508 10.23 -24.08 -5.86
N GLU A 509 9.92 -22.93 -6.46
CA GLU A 509 9.11 -22.83 -7.67
C GLU A 509 9.94 -22.31 -8.85
N THR A 510 10.15 -23.17 -9.85
CA THR A 510 10.65 -22.73 -11.16
C THR A 510 9.48 -22.33 -12.04
N ASN A 511 9.27 -21.02 -12.21
CA ASN A 511 8.20 -20.50 -13.06
C ASN A 511 8.66 -20.52 -14.52
N SER A 512 8.09 -21.41 -15.34
CA SER A 512 8.32 -21.40 -16.79
C SER A 512 7.45 -20.33 -17.47
N ILE A 513 7.83 -19.90 -18.68
CA ILE A 513 7.05 -18.89 -19.43
C ILE A 513 5.61 -19.40 -19.64
N ASP A 514 5.44 -20.65 -20.06
CA ASP A 514 4.10 -21.26 -20.25
C ASP A 514 3.24 -21.26 -18.97
N GLN A 515 3.83 -21.55 -17.81
CA GLN A 515 3.12 -21.50 -16.53
C GLN A 515 2.71 -20.08 -16.16
N ILE A 516 3.62 -19.10 -16.33
CA ILE A 516 3.34 -17.69 -16.05
C ILE A 516 2.23 -17.18 -16.97
N THR A 517 2.31 -17.48 -18.27
CA THR A 517 1.29 -17.09 -19.24
C THR A 517 -0.08 -17.68 -18.88
N LYS A 518 -0.14 -18.96 -18.51
CA LYS A 518 -1.39 -19.60 -18.07
C LYS A 518 -1.93 -18.98 -16.78
N ALA A 519 -1.06 -18.66 -15.82
CA ALA A 519 -1.43 -18.01 -14.58
C ALA A 519 -2.05 -16.62 -14.80
N CYS A 520 -1.69 -15.90 -15.88
CA CYS A 520 -2.32 -14.63 -16.25
C CYS A 520 -3.80 -14.76 -16.65
N PHE A 521 -4.24 -15.93 -17.11
CA PHE A 521 -5.65 -16.19 -17.45
C PHE A 521 -6.45 -16.81 -16.30
N GLU A 522 -5.81 -17.02 -15.14
CA GLU A 522 -6.51 -17.48 -13.95
C GLU A 522 -7.23 -16.31 -13.27
N PRO A 523 -8.55 -16.41 -13.00
CA PRO A 523 -9.31 -15.34 -12.33
C PRO A 523 -8.73 -14.98 -10.96
N ALA A 524 -8.03 -15.93 -10.33
CA ALA A 524 -7.41 -15.77 -9.03
C ALA A 524 -6.25 -14.75 -9.03
N ASN A 525 -5.62 -14.47 -10.16
CA ASN A 525 -4.51 -13.51 -10.23
C ASN A 525 -4.96 -12.12 -10.75
N SER A 526 -6.23 -12.00 -11.15
CA SER A 526 -6.82 -10.73 -11.63
C SER A 526 -6.89 -9.70 -10.51
N PHE A 527 -6.58 -8.45 -10.85
CA PHE A 527 -6.67 -7.30 -9.94
C PHE A 527 -8.08 -6.73 -9.81
N VAL A 528 -9.04 -7.30 -10.54
CA VAL A 528 -10.45 -7.01 -10.37
C VAL A 528 -11.20 -8.31 -10.09
N LYS A 529 -12.09 -8.28 -9.08
CA LYS A 529 -12.87 -9.45 -8.68
C LYS A 529 -14.05 -9.67 -9.61
N ILE A 530 -13.77 -10.37 -10.71
CA ILE A 530 -14.70 -10.81 -11.76
C ILE A 530 -14.25 -12.17 -12.30
N ASP A 531 -15.17 -12.90 -12.93
CA ASP A 531 -14.81 -14.11 -13.68
C ASP A 531 -14.69 -13.77 -15.18
N PRO A 532 -13.46 -13.65 -15.74
CA PRO A 532 -13.27 -13.31 -17.15
C PRO A 532 -13.81 -14.38 -18.10
N ARG A 533 -14.13 -15.60 -17.62
CA ARG A 533 -14.73 -16.67 -18.43
C ARG A 533 -16.18 -16.40 -18.79
N MET A 534 -16.85 -15.53 -18.02
CA MET A 534 -18.24 -15.13 -18.27
C MET A 534 -18.35 -14.03 -19.33
N GLY A 535 -17.22 -13.47 -19.77
CA GLY A 535 -17.16 -12.46 -20.82
C GLY A 535 -16.37 -12.90 -22.03
N LYS A 536 -16.19 -11.98 -22.98
CA LYS A 536 -15.35 -12.14 -24.16
C LYS A 536 -14.21 -11.14 -24.11
N TYR A 537 -13.05 -11.55 -24.60
CA TYR A 537 -11.89 -10.68 -24.74
C TYR A 537 -11.94 -9.93 -26.06
N MET A 538 -11.73 -8.62 -26.01
CA MET A 538 -11.61 -7.75 -27.19
C MET A 538 -10.14 -7.59 -27.61
N ALA A 539 -9.28 -7.37 -26.63
CA ALA A 539 -7.85 -7.18 -26.82
C ALA A 539 -7.08 -7.69 -25.59
N VAL A 540 -5.90 -8.26 -25.82
CA VAL A 540 -5.01 -8.79 -24.78
C VAL A 540 -3.57 -8.37 -25.10
N CYS A 541 -2.93 -7.68 -24.18
CA CYS A 541 -1.51 -7.35 -24.24
C CYS A 541 -0.76 -8.10 -23.12
N LEU A 542 0.31 -8.80 -23.46
CA LEU A 542 1.18 -9.52 -22.52
C LEU A 542 2.52 -8.80 -22.45
N LEU A 543 2.81 -8.21 -21.30
CA LEU A 543 4.04 -7.48 -21.02
C LEU A 543 4.97 -8.37 -20.20
N TYR A 544 5.96 -8.97 -20.85
CA TYR A 544 6.95 -9.82 -20.19
C TYR A 544 8.15 -9.00 -19.73
N ARG A 545 8.70 -9.35 -18.56
CA ARG A 545 9.95 -8.77 -18.05
C ARG A 545 10.93 -9.84 -17.59
N GLY A 546 12.22 -9.62 -17.83
CA GLY A 546 13.33 -10.45 -17.36
C GLY A 546 13.84 -11.45 -18.41
N ASP A 547 14.29 -12.62 -17.93
CA ASP A 547 14.88 -13.67 -18.79
C ASP A 547 13.79 -14.42 -19.56
N VAL A 548 13.43 -13.86 -20.73
CA VAL A 548 12.31 -14.30 -21.55
C VAL A 548 12.75 -14.46 -23.01
N ASP A 549 12.66 -15.69 -23.50
CA ASP A 549 12.94 -16.01 -24.90
C ASP A 549 11.68 -15.80 -25.78
N PRO A 550 11.77 -15.03 -26.88
CA PRO A 550 10.62 -14.76 -27.75
C PRO A 550 9.98 -16.00 -28.39
N ALA A 551 10.76 -17.05 -28.69
CA ALA A 551 10.21 -18.27 -29.28
C ALA A 551 9.33 -19.03 -28.28
N SER A 552 9.75 -19.05 -27.01
CA SER A 552 8.99 -19.63 -25.91
C SER A 552 7.68 -18.88 -25.65
N VAL A 553 7.69 -17.54 -25.74
CA VAL A 553 6.47 -16.71 -25.61
C VAL A 553 5.48 -16.98 -26.74
N ASN A 554 5.95 -17.11 -27.97
CA ASN A 554 5.10 -17.44 -29.12
C ASN A 554 4.47 -18.84 -28.97
N SER A 555 5.23 -19.80 -28.44
CA SER A 555 4.73 -21.15 -28.14
C SER A 555 3.66 -21.12 -27.05
N ALA A 556 3.91 -20.43 -25.94
CA ALA A 556 2.95 -20.27 -24.85
C ALA A 556 1.66 -19.56 -25.33
N THR A 557 1.79 -18.47 -26.09
CA THR A 557 0.65 -17.72 -26.64
C THR A 557 -0.17 -18.58 -27.60
N SER A 558 0.49 -19.41 -28.43
CA SER A 558 -0.21 -20.35 -29.32
C SER A 558 -0.95 -21.44 -28.54
N GLY A 559 -0.39 -21.90 -27.41
CA GLY A 559 -1.04 -22.84 -26.50
C GLY A 559 -2.27 -22.25 -25.79
N ILE A 560 -2.23 -20.96 -25.45
CA ILE A 560 -3.40 -20.23 -24.91
C ILE A 560 -4.48 -20.05 -25.98
N LYS A 561 -4.09 -19.71 -27.22
CA LYS A 561 -5.03 -19.56 -28.35
C LYS A 561 -5.75 -20.86 -28.72
N SER A 562 -5.09 -22.01 -28.54
CA SER A 562 -5.71 -23.32 -28.79
C SER A 562 -6.54 -23.83 -27.60
N ALA A 563 -6.47 -23.17 -26.45
CA ALA A 563 -7.27 -23.53 -25.29
C ALA A 563 -8.71 -23.02 -25.46
N ASN A 564 -9.68 -23.93 -25.46
CA ASN A 564 -11.12 -23.61 -25.58
C ASN A 564 -11.70 -22.82 -24.39
N SER A 565 -10.90 -22.44 -23.39
CA SER A 565 -11.35 -21.69 -22.21
C SER A 565 -11.40 -20.18 -22.40
N ILE A 566 -10.86 -19.66 -23.50
CA ILE A 566 -10.74 -18.22 -23.76
C ILE A 566 -11.55 -17.88 -25.00
N HIS A 567 -12.57 -17.05 -24.81
CA HIS A 567 -13.45 -16.61 -25.87
C HIS A 567 -13.08 -15.17 -26.28
N PHE A 568 -12.72 -14.99 -27.54
CA PHE A 568 -12.57 -13.67 -28.15
C PHE A 568 -13.86 -13.24 -28.82
N VAL A 569 -14.04 -11.94 -29.01
CA VAL A 569 -15.09 -11.39 -29.85
C VAL A 569 -14.85 -11.74 -31.33
N ASP A 570 -15.93 -11.96 -32.09
CA ASP A 570 -15.86 -12.45 -33.48
C ASP A 570 -15.04 -11.55 -34.41
N TRP A 571 -15.12 -10.24 -34.20
CA TRP A 571 -14.46 -9.22 -35.01
C TRP A 571 -12.98 -9.00 -34.65
N SER A 572 -12.48 -9.61 -33.56
CA SER A 572 -11.07 -9.55 -33.14
C SER A 572 -10.51 -10.95 -32.78
N PRO A 573 -10.34 -11.84 -33.77
CA PRO A 573 -9.90 -13.22 -33.53
C PRO A 573 -8.40 -13.33 -33.15
N THR A 574 -7.60 -12.29 -33.37
CA THR A 574 -6.13 -12.31 -33.14
C THR A 574 -5.63 -11.18 -32.24
N GLY A 575 -6.41 -10.81 -31.22
CA GLY A 575 -6.13 -9.67 -30.33
C GLY A 575 -4.96 -9.80 -29.35
N PHE A 576 -3.93 -10.63 -29.61
CA PHE A 576 -2.75 -10.74 -28.74
C PHE A 576 -1.62 -9.82 -29.20
N LYS A 577 -1.24 -8.88 -28.32
CA LYS A 577 -0.01 -8.11 -28.43
C LYS A 577 0.98 -8.61 -27.38
N VAL A 578 2.24 -8.76 -27.77
CA VAL A 578 3.31 -9.19 -26.86
C VAL A 578 4.38 -8.13 -26.85
N ASP A 579 4.83 -7.76 -25.65
CA ASP A 579 5.99 -6.92 -25.43
C ASP A 579 6.96 -7.63 -24.47
N ILE A 580 8.26 -7.46 -24.70
CA ILE A 580 9.32 -8.14 -23.95
C ILE A 580 10.39 -7.14 -23.56
N ASN A 581 10.58 -6.99 -22.25
CA ASN A 581 11.65 -6.21 -21.67
C ASN A 581 12.69 -7.13 -21.00
N SER A 582 13.95 -7.01 -21.40
CA SER A 582 15.04 -7.85 -20.88
C SER A 582 15.38 -7.57 -19.41
N GLN A 583 14.96 -6.43 -18.86
CA GLN A 583 15.25 -6.08 -17.46
C GLN A 583 14.26 -6.76 -16.50
N PRO A 584 14.76 -7.56 -15.54
CA PRO A 584 13.91 -8.19 -14.54
C PRO A 584 13.30 -7.14 -13.59
N THR A 585 12.16 -7.48 -12.99
CA THR A 585 11.51 -6.63 -11.99
C THR A 585 12.36 -6.53 -10.73
N ALA A 586 12.59 -5.31 -10.23
CA ALA A 586 13.20 -5.13 -8.93
C ALA A 586 12.22 -5.46 -7.80
N THR A 587 12.74 -5.80 -6.64
CA THR A 587 11.94 -5.98 -5.42
C THR A 587 12.43 -5.01 -4.36
N VAL A 588 11.49 -4.45 -3.58
CA VAL A 588 11.82 -3.54 -2.50
C VAL A 588 12.52 -4.34 -1.39
N PRO A 589 13.69 -3.90 -0.89
CA PRO A 589 14.35 -4.55 0.24
C PRO A 589 13.43 -4.62 1.47
N GLY A 590 13.29 -5.81 2.08
CA GLY A 590 12.35 -6.02 3.17
C GLY A 590 10.87 -6.04 2.75
N GLY A 591 10.60 -6.16 1.45
CA GLY A 591 9.28 -6.42 0.90
C GLY A 591 8.89 -7.90 0.97
N ASP A 592 7.60 -8.17 0.75
CA ASP A 592 7.01 -9.51 0.87
C ASP A 592 7.21 -10.38 -0.39
N LEU A 593 7.52 -9.76 -1.52
CA LEU A 593 7.66 -10.43 -2.81
C LEU A 593 9.06 -11.03 -2.98
N ALA A 594 9.08 -12.25 -3.50
CA ALA A 594 10.30 -12.90 -3.97
C ALA A 594 10.89 -12.19 -5.18
N ARG A 595 12.21 -12.16 -5.25
CA ARG A 595 12.92 -11.84 -6.49
C ARG A 595 12.68 -12.97 -7.48
N VAL A 596 12.11 -12.62 -8.63
CA VAL A 596 11.82 -13.54 -9.72
C VAL A 596 12.61 -13.16 -10.96
N MET A 597 13.04 -14.17 -11.73
CA MET A 597 13.82 -13.95 -12.95
C MET A 597 12.98 -13.48 -14.13
N ARG A 598 11.66 -13.74 -14.07
CA ARG A 598 10.70 -13.43 -15.13
C ARG A 598 9.31 -13.20 -14.57
N THR A 599 8.63 -12.22 -15.14
CA THR A 599 7.24 -11.84 -14.82
C THR A 599 6.46 -11.55 -16.10
N CYS A 600 5.15 -11.61 -16.00
CA CYS A 600 4.21 -11.20 -17.04
C CYS A 600 3.10 -10.36 -16.40
N CYS A 601 2.87 -9.18 -16.97
CA CYS A 601 1.69 -8.38 -16.70
C CYS A 601 0.77 -8.47 -17.92
N MET A 602 -0.43 -9.02 -17.74
CA MET A 602 -1.45 -9.06 -18.77
C MET A 602 -2.39 -7.87 -18.62
N LEU A 603 -2.61 -7.16 -19.72
CA LEU A 603 -3.66 -6.15 -19.87
C LEU A 603 -4.70 -6.70 -20.82
N ALA A 604 -5.94 -6.84 -20.37
CA ALA A 604 -6.97 -7.48 -21.18
C ALA A 604 -8.26 -6.68 -21.11
N ASN A 605 -8.72 -6.16 -22.25
CA ASN A 605 -10.03 -5.56 -22.35
C ASN A 605 -11.06 -6.68 -22.55
N SER A 606 -11.92 -6.88 -21.56
CA SER A 606 -12.92 -7.95 -21.52
C SER A 606 -14.28 -7.39 -21.12
N THR A 607 -15.34 -7.91 -21.74
CA THR A 607 -16.72 -7.52 -21.38
C THR A 607 -17.12 -7.94 -19.97
N ALA A 608 -16.36 -8.84 -19.34
CA ALA A 608 -16.59 -9.27 -17.95
C ALA A 608 -16.50 -8.11 -16.94
N ILE A 609 -15.81 -7.01 -17.26
CA ILE A 609 -15.75 -5.83 -16.39
C ILE A 609 -17.13 -5.19 -16.17
N GLY A 610 -18.10 -5.42 -17.08
CA GLY A 610 -19.50 -4.99 -16.90
C GLY A 610 -20.11 -5.44 -15.57
N GLU A 611 -19.74 -6.62 -15.06
CA GLU A 611 -20.21 -7.12 -13.76
C GLU A 611 -19.80 -6.19 -12.59
N ALA A 612 -18.62 -5.57 -12.68
CA ALA A 612 -18.14 -4.65 -11.66
C ALA A 612 -19.01 -3.38 -11.61
N PHE A 613 -19.43 -2.85 -12.76
CA PHE A 613 -20.32 -1.68 -12.81
C PHE A 613 -21.72 -2.03 -12.26
N ILE A 614 -22.31 -3.15 -12.70
CA ILE A 614 -23.60 -3.66 -12.21
C ILE A 614 -23.62 -3.80 -10.68
N ARG A 615 -22.52 -4.24 -10.08
CA ARG A 615 -22.41 -4.40 -8.62
C ARG A 615 -22.44 -3.06 -7.87
N ILE A 616 -21.84 -2.01 -8.44
CA ILE A 616 -21.87 -0.66 -7.84
C ILE A 616 -23.20 0.01 -8.07
N ASP A 617 -23.75 -0.12 -9.27
CA ASP A 617 -25.05 0.44 -9.64
C ASP A 617 -26.18 -0.12 -8.77
N ARG A 618 -26.17 -1.43 -8.48
CA ARG A 618 -27.11 -2.02 -7.52
C ARG A 618 -27.03 -1.38 -6.13
N LYS A 619 -25.82 -1.07 -5.64
CA LYS A 619 -25.65 -0.41 -4.33
C LYS A 619 -26.09 1.05 -4.38
N PHE A 620 -25.75 1.74 -5.47
CA PHE A 620 -26.20 3.11 -5.74
C PHE A 620 -27.73 3.18 -5.70
N ASP A 621 -28.42 2.30 -6.44
CA ASP A 621 -29.88 2.25 -6.54
C ASP A 621 -30.53 1.98 -5.18
N LEU A 622 -29.96 1.08 -4.38
CA LEU A 622 -30.46 0.78 -3.03
C LEU A 622 -30.41 1.99 -2.08
N MET A 623 -29.35 2.79 -2.17
CA MET A 623 -29.19 3.99 -1.35
C MET A 623 -30.04 5.15 -1.89
N PHE A 624 -29.99 5.37 -3.21
CA PHE A 624 -30.68 6.49 -3.88
C PHE A 624 -32.20 6.36 -3.81
N LYS A 625 -32.74 5.14 -3.86
CA LYS A 625 -34.18 4.89 -3.66
C LYS A 625 -34.72 5.40 -2.32
N LYS A 626 -33.86 5.55 -1.30
CA LYS A 626 -34.22 6.10 0.02
C LYS A 626 -33.75 7.55 0.19
N HIS A 627 -33.16 8.17 -0.83
CA HIS A 627 -32.45 9.46 -0.75
C HIS A 627 -31.47 9.50 0.44
N ALA A 628 -30.84 8.37 0.77
CA ALA A 628 -29.91 8.30 1.89
C ALA A 628 -28.66 9.12 1.55
N PHE A 629 -28.20 9.96 2.46
CA PHE A 629 -26.98 10.78 2.32
C PHE A 629 -26.96 11.82 1.17
N VAL A 630 -27.99 11.91 0.31
CA VAL A 630 -28.05 12.86 -0.82
C VAL A 630 -27.91 14.32 -0.36
N HIS A 631 -28.47 14.68 0.79
CA HIS A 631 -28.40 16.03 1.36
C HIS A 631 -26.96 16.54 1.59
N TRP A 632 -25.99 15.65 1.82
CA TRP A 632 -24.58 16.05 1.96
C TRP A 632 -23.99 16.55 0.64
N TYR A 633 -24.45 16.01 -0.49
CA TYR A 633 -23.99 16.41 -1.82
C TYR A 633 -24.70 17.69 -2.26
N VAL A 634 -26.02 17.76 -2.06
CA VAL A 634 -26.82 18.95 -2.40
C VAL A 634 -26.43 20.16 -1.54
N GLY A 635 -26.11 19.94 -0.27
CA GLY A 635 -25.62 20.99 0.63
C GLY A 635 -24.28 21.63 0.19
N GLU A 636 -23.54 20.97 -0.69
CA GLU A 636 -22.24 21.40 -1.21
C GLU A 636 -22.35 21.91 -2.66
N GLY A 637 -23.56 22.26 -3.11
CA GLY A 637 -23.79 22.93 -4.40
C GLY A 637 -24.01 21.99 -5.59
N MET A 638 -24.13 20.68 -5.38
CA MET A 638 -24.45 19.72 -6.44
C MET A 638 -25.96 19.60 -6.63
N GLU A 639 -26.44 19.62 -7.87
CA GLU A 639 -27.86 19.39 -8.16
C GLU A 639 -28.19 17.89 -8.06
N GLU A 640 -29.38 17.57 -7.55
CA GLU A 640 -29.82 16.17 -7.40
C GLU A 640 -29.97 15.45 -8.75
N GLU A 641 -30.27 16.20 -9.83
CA GLU A 641 -30.37 15.67 -11.19
C GLU A 641 -29.05 15.04 -11.66
N ASN A 642 -27.90 15.52 -11.19
CA ASN A 642 -26.59 14.97 -11.55
C ASN A 642 -26.44 13.50 -11.14
N PHE A 643 -27.09 13.07 -10.04
CA PHE A 643 -27.13 11.65 -9.67
C PHE A 643 -27.88 10.81 -10.69
N VAL A 644 -28.99 11.32 -11.20
CA VAL A 644 -29.83 10.61 -12.18
C VAL A 644 -29.09 10.50 -13.50
N THR A 645 -28.49 11.59 -13.98
CA THR A 645 -27.70 11.62 -15.21
C THR A 645 -26.52 10.66 -15.15
N ALA A 646 -25.72 10.71 -14.07
CA ALA A 646 -24.59 9.81 -13.90
C ALA A 646 -25.00 8.34 -13.87
N ARG A 647 -26.12 8.02 -13.20
CA ARG A 647 -26.66 6.66 -13.15
C ARG A 647 -27.16 6.17 -14.52
N GLN A 648 -27.79 7.05 -15.30
CA GLN A 648 -28.26 6.73 -16.66
C GLN A 648 -27.09 6.49 -17.62
N ASP A 649 -26.02 7.27 -17.51
CA ASP A 649 -24.83 7.10 -18.33
C ASP A 649 -24.09 5.78 -18.02
N LEU A 650 -24.01 5.38 -16.75
CA LEU A 650 -23.50 4.06 -16.38
C LEU A 650 -24.43 2.92 -16.85
N ALA A 651 -25.75 3.11 -16.82
CA ALA A 651 -26.67 2.14 -17.39
C ALA A 651 -26.46 1.95 -18.90
N ALA A 652 -26.16 3.04 -19.63
CA ALA A 652 -25.81 2.97 -21.04
C ALA A 652 -24.47 2.26 -21.25
N LEU A 653 -23.48 2.51 -20.38
CA LEU A 653 -22.21 1.77 -20.41
C LEU A 653 -22.40 0.26 -20.18
N GLU A 654 -23.29 -0.14 -19.27
CA GLU A 654 -23.63 -1.55 -19.06
C GLU A 654 -24.20 -2.18 -20.36
N GLN A 655 -25.08 -1.45 -21.05
CA GLN A 655 -25.63 -1.88 -22.33
C GLN A 655 -24.54 -1.96 -23.41
N ASP A 656 -23.63 -1.00 -23.48
CA ASP A 656 -22.49 -1.02 -24.42
C ASP A 656 -21.67 -2.33 -24.26
N TYR A 657 -21.43 -2.77 -23.02
CA TYR A 657 -20.74 -4.03 -22.74
C TYR A 657 -21.54 -5.28 -23.10
N GLU A 658 -22.87 -5.27 -22.87
CA GLU A 658 -23.76 -6.35 -23.29
C GLU A 658 -23.81 -6.47 -24.82
N GLU A 659 -23.91 -5.34 -25.52
CA GLU A 659 -23.96 -5.28 -26.99
C GLU A 659 -22.70 -5.85 -27.62
N VAL A 660 -21.53 -5.47 -27.13
CA VAL A 660 -20.24 -6.00 -27.60
C VAL A 660 -20.06 -7.49 -27.24
N GLY A 661 -20.76 -7.98 -26.22
CA GLY A 661 -20.75 -9.38 -25.82
C GLY A 661 -21.54 -10.31 -26.75
N TYR A 662 -22.52 -9.79 -27.51
CA TYR A 662 -23.30 -10.61 -28.44
C TYR A 662 -22.46 -11.02 -29.66
N ASP A 663 -22.65 -12.28 -30.10
CA ASP A 663 -22.11 -12.72 -31.38
C ASP A 663 -22.82 -11.99 -32.52
N THR A 664 -22.04 -11.62 -33.54
CA THR A 664 -22.60 -11.03 -34.75
C THR A 664 -23.51 -12.08 -35.40
N LYS A 665 -24.82 -11.82 -35.46
CA LYS A 665 -25.73 -12.69 -36.21
C LYS A 665 -25.32 -12.62 -37.68
N GLU A 666 -24.84 -13.74 -38.23
CA GLU A 666 -24.66 -13.88 -39.68
C GLU A 666 -26.04 -13.66 -40.34
N GLU A 667 -26.16 -12.59 -41.15
CA GLU A 667 -27.31 -12.37 -42.04
C GLU A 667 -27.21 -13.22 -43.31
#